data_AF-A0A945JNX5-F1
#
_entry.id   AF-A0A945JNX5-F1
#
_cell.length_a   1.000
_cell.length_b   1.000
_cell.length_c   1.000
_cell.angle_alpha   90.00
_cell.angle_beta   90.00
_cell.angle_gamma   90.00
#
_symmetry.space_group_name_H-M   'P 1'
#
loop_
_entity.id
_entity.type
_entity.pdbx_description
1 polymer ?
#
loop_
_entity_poly.entity_id
_entity_poly.type
_entity_poly.pdbx_seq_one_letter_code
_entity_poly.pdbx_strand_id
1 'polypeptide(L)'
;DAAAANRFELTNADIDNVTAGTLVIGTAASGALTVEADITPVNTTTLHLNSVGAVTATAGGIVETNLAVTAGGTVNFTDTTTNVSTLAVSNAGQAVTFTEADSVTIGTVDGVAGVTAAALTVNANNGLTINNDVTTTGITSIDTDLDNNGTGDFTIATATALSTTNNALNITANDITITGTGTLNSGAAATTFLVSDGGTMGLGGTALNWTLSGAELQQITATGLTIGDATNGNMTVNGITAANSANITGTTTLNATVATGTVTFDTAASAFGALTLNADDGVTVNQGLTTTGALTVDSDLDNDGVGNFTTAAAVSTGGNTLSVTANDFVLGSTLNSGAGDTSLLVSDGGTVGLGLTAGAATITGAELQNVTAANLTIGGTTAQTITVDGISAANSANIAGTVTLEAGNNAGADVDFSNNASSFRAVTARADDAVNINANLTTTVGAISLIADTDGGADAVDAVVIGALLAPAAGISLSSADGLTISNNFSFAGDITLNADGNNDGVGLFTVNGGIAVDSQNNALTITAADFNILGTLNSGTGLMSLLATNGRTIGVGDTARNVTISKAELGRMTTTGGLTIGGANAGSITVDNIVRAADLATIGGTVTLDAGGAGAAIDFSTADSSFNALTLTSQAGVTLNRNLTTTGVVSIDTDTDNNGAGDFTVAGAMALNTGGNALSVTANDAILTGTLNSGAAAATSLLVSDGGVITLGGAGAGLSLSAAEMNNITASKLTIGDNTAGAITIAADITPGGTTLLNLVTGGAITGTAGGIIETSLAMTAGGTIDLTNVNTDVTNLAVSAAGQTVSFRDANAVDINTVDGVAGVTAGAFTLTAGGAATGAGTVTVTSLAVATQSTTLTGTVGGLTGQAAAAAATTQAPLGPGPHLLNGFAIGVAPPSSSSSTPATATQNDAVTVSVAAENSLEAGTLIGSVSSTPDGSDSDSDSTPQEAVVQDLLNEPFEPDIYKNPFRIVRYSEDLKQVLGLSATGVDDIWSDGDALSPPELPANGLRRFDEDDLSLTPVP
;
A
#
# COMPACT_ATOMS: atom_id res chain seq x y z
N ASP A 1 -35.90 -6.84 68.89
CA ASP A 1 -34.90 -6.34 69.83
C ASP A 1 -34.11 -7.51 70.41
N ALA A 2 -32.87 -7.68 69.93
CA ALA A 2 -31.95 -8.78 70.26
C ALA A 2 -30.54 -8.55 69.69
N ALA A 3 -30.42 -7.74 68.63
CA ALA A 3 -29.14 -7.35 68.02
C ALA A 3 -28.41 -6.24 68.82
N ALA A 4 -29.15 -5.37 69.52
CA ALA A 4 -28.58 -4.29 70.34
C ALA A 4 -27.77 -4.79 71.55
N ALA A 5 -28.02 -6.03 72.00
CA ALA A 5 -27.41 -6.58 73.23
C ALA A 5 -25.88 -6.77 73.19
N ASN A 6 -25.23 -6.58 72.02
CA ASN A 6 -23.80 -6.75 71.81
C ASN A 6 -23.10 -5.48 71.27
N ARG A 7 -23.75 -4.32 71.22
CA ARG A 7 -23.12 -3.05 70.80
C ARG A 7 -22.61 -2.26 72.01
N PHE A 8 -21.53 -1.51 71.80
CA PHE A 8 -21.12 -0.43 72.71
C PHE A 8 -21.52 0.88 72.03
N GLU A 9 -22.49 1.57 72.62
CA GLU A 9 -23.14 2.76 72.05
C GLU A 9 -22.95 3.94 73.01
N LEU A 10 -22.75 5.13 72.46
CA LEU A 10 -22.59 6.39 73.19
C LEU A 10 -23.43 7.46 72.47
N THR A 11 -24.24 8.21 73.21
CA THR A 11 -24.90 9.42 72.68
C THR A 11 -23.95 10.62 72.79
N ASN A 12 -24.24 11.75 72.11
CA ASN A 12 -23.46 12.97 72.32
C ASN A 12 -23.42 13.37 73.80
N ALA A 13 -24.52 13.21 74.52
CA ALA A 13 -24.58 13.51 75.95
C ALA A 13 -23.68 12.59 76.79
N ASP A 14 -23.43 11.34 76.38
CA ASP A 14 -22.46 10.47 77.06
C ASP A 14 -21.02 10.91 76.77
N ILE A 15 -20.74 11.36 75.54
CA ILE A 15 -19.44 11.90 75.11
C ILE A 15 -19.15 13.24 75.82
N ASP A 16 -20.13 14.14 75.90
CA ASP A 16 -20.04 15.44 76.59
C ASP A 16 -19.70 15.32 78.08
N ASN A 17 -20.03 14.18 78.72
CA ASN A 17 -19.66 13.90 80.11
C ASN A 17 -18.17 13.51 80.29
N VAL A 18 -17.41 13.35 79.20
CA VAL A 18 -15.97 13.04 79.24
C VAL A 18 -15.16 14.32 79.04
N THR A 19 -14.31 14.67 80.01
CA THR A 19 -13.36 15.78 79.89
C THR A 19 -11.95 15.26 79.68
N ALA A 20 -11.39 15.45 78.48
CA ALA A 20 -10.04 15.03 78.11
C ALA A 20 -9.48 15.89 76.97
N GLY A 21 -8.15 16.06 76.86
CA GLY A 21 -7.56 16.74 75.70
C GLY A 21 -7.77 15.93 74.41
N THR A 22 -7.48 14.62 74.50
CA THR A 22 -7.80 13.60 73.49
C THR A 22 -8.82 12.62 74.08
N LEU A 23 -9.90 12.34 73.34
CA LEU A 23 -10.78 11.19 73.56
C LEU A 23 -10.51 10.14 72.47
N VAL A 24 -10.05 8.96 72.89
CA VAL A 24 -9.90 7.79 72.00
C VAL A 24 -11.12 6.89 72.13
N ILE A 25 -11.85 6.68 71.04
CA ILE A 25 -12.96 5.72 70.95
C ILE A 25 -12.49 4.50 70.17
N GLY A 26 -12.43 3.36 70.86
CA GLY A 26 -12.01 2.09 70.29
C GLY A 26 -10.52 1.77 70.50
N THR A 27 -10.03 0.79 69.74
CA THR A 27 -8.71 0.14 69.89
C THR A 27 -8.33 -0.58 68.59
N ALA A 28 -7.06 -0.96 68.45
CA ALA A 28 -6.57 -1.84 67.38
C ALA A 28 -7.08 -3.31 67.45
N ALA A 29 -8.19 -3.55 68.15
CA ALA A 29 -8.96 -4.79 68.15
C ALA A 29 -10.48 -4.54 68.07
N SER A 30 -10.92 -3.29 67.93
CA SER A 30 -12.34 -2.92 67.84
C SER A 30 -12.90 -3.23 66.45
N GLY A 31 -14.13 -3.75 66.43
CA GLY A 31 -14.92 -3.84 65.19
C GLY A 31 -15.29 -2.47 64.62
N ALA A 32 -16.08 -2.47 63.55
CA ALA A 32 -16.49 -1.25 62.85
C ALA A 32 -17.15 -0.22 63.78
N LEU A 33 -16.88 1.07 63.51
CA LEU A 33 -17.43 2.22 64.24
C LEU A 33 -18.38 2.99 63.31
N THR A 34 -19.54 3.38 63.82
CA THR A 34 -20.55 4.10 63.04
C THR A 34 -21.11 5.26 63.85
N VAL A 35 -21.11 6.46 63.27
CA VAL A 35 -21.83 7.64 63.77
C VAL A 35 -23.24 7.60 63.14
N GLU A 36 -24.25 7.42 63.98
CA GLU A 36 -25.67 7.26 63.56
C GLU A 36 -26.52 8.53 63.74
N ALA A 37 -25.94 9.57 64.34
CA ALA A 37 -26.50 10.91 64.52
C ALA A 37 -25.36 11.88 64.90
N ASP A 38 -25.54 13.17 64.64
CA ASP A 38 -24.51 14.21 64.84
C ASP A 38 -23.90 14.18 66.24
N ILE A 39 -22.57 14.33 66.31
CA ILE A 39 -21.84 14.56 67.55
C ILE A 39 -21.05 15.87 67.50
N THR A 40 -21.11 16.61 68.61
CA THR A 40 -20.39 17.87 68.87
C THR A 40 -19.82 17.78 70.30
N PRO A 41 -18.68 17.10 70.51
CA PRO A 41 -18.11 16.90 71.84
C PRO A 41 -17.67 18.21 72.51
N VAL A 42 -18.36 18.65 73.56
CA VAL A 42 -18.12 20.01 74.14
C VAL A 42 -16.96 20.10 75.14
N ASN A 43 -16.36 18.97 75.51
CA ASN A 43 -15.34 18.86 76.57
C ASN A 43 -14.03 18.17 76.11
N THR A 44 -13.84 18.06 74.80
CA THR A 44 -12.62 17.55 74.16
C THR A 44 -12.05 18.56 73.16
N THR A 45 -10.84 18.29 72.67
CA THR A 45 -10.19 19.06 71.58
C THR A 45 -9.59 18.18 70.49
N THR A 46 -9.78 16.87 70.61
CA THR A 46 -9.28 15.85 69.70
C THR A 46 -10.06 14.56 69.90
N LEU A 47 -10.67 14.07 68.84
CA LEU A 47 -11.31 12.76 68.79
C LEU A 47 -10.44 11.80 67.98
N HIS A 48 -10.13 10.62 68.51
CA HIS A 48 -9.43 9.55 67.80
C HIS A 48 -10.33 8.32 67.71
N LEU A 49 -10.79 8.00 66.51
CA LEU A 49 -11.55 6.78 66.23
C LEU A 49 -10.58 5.67 65.82
N ASN A 50 -10.55 4.57 66.58
CA ASN A 50 -9.56 3.51 66.43
C ASN A 50 -10.25 2.14 66.27
N SER A 51 -10.09 1.52 65.10
CA SER A 51 -10.79 0.30 64.68
C SER A 51 -9.93 -0.56 63.75
N VAL A 52 -10.20 -1.87 63.70
CA VAL A 52 -9.74 -2.75 62.61
C VAL A 52 -10.84 -3.03 61.57
N GLY A 53 -12.02 -2.43 61.74
CA GLY A 53 -13.10 -2.42 60.76
C GLY A 53 -13.21 -1.08 60.03
N ALA A 54 -14.35 -0.88 59.37
CA ALA A 54 -14.75 0.38 58.76
C ALA A 54 -15.08 1.46 59.82
N VAL A 55 -14.95 2.73 59.44
CA VAL A 55 -15.34 3.88 60.28
C VAL A 55 -16.24 4.80 59.44
N THR A 56 -17.51 4.92 59.80
CA THR A 56 -18.54 5.51 58.92
C THR A 56 -19.35 6.60 59.61
N ALA A 57 -19.38 7.80 59.04
CA ALA A 57 -20.21 8.93 59.44
C ALA A 57 -21.02 9.43 58.23
N THR A 58 -22.13 8.73 57.96
CA THR A 58 -22.96 8.91 56.74
C THR A 58 -24.42 9.25 57.04
N ALA A 59 -24.76 9.36 58.33
CA ALA A 59 -26.11 9.64 58.83
C ALA A 59 -26.08 10.58 60.06
N GLY A 60 -24.90 11.16 60.31
CA GLY A 60 -24.63 12.15 61.34
C GLY A 60 -23.15 12.54 61.29
N GLY A 61 -22.87 13.83 61.42
CA GLY A 61 -21.51 14.38 61.32
C GLY A 61 -20.71 14.35 62.62
N ILE A 62 -19.44 14.75 62.53
CA ILE A 62 -18.59 15.04 63.69
C ILE A 62 -18.15 16.51 63.64
N VAL A 63 -18.42 17.25 64.72
CA VAL A 63 -17.94 18.63 64.92
C VAL A 63 -16.93 18.64 66.08
N GLU A 64 -15.63 18.67 65.77
CA GLU A 64 -14.52 18.64 66.73
C GLU A 64 -13.27 19.26 66.10
N THR A 65 -12.43 19.93 66.90
CA THR A 65 -11.26 20.70 66.42
C THR A 65 -10.25 19.83 65.66
N ASN A 66 -10.01 18.61 66.12
CA ASN A 66 -9.05 17.68 65.50
C ASN A 66 -9.63 16.26 65.46
N LEU A 67 -9.55 15.59 64.31
CA LEU A 67 -10.01 14.22 64.12
C LEU A 67 -8.88 13.31 63.62
N ALA A 68 -8.56 12.28 64.41
CA ALA A 68 -7.72 11.16 64.00
C ALA A 68 -8.61 9.93 63.70
N VAL A 69 -8.32 9.24 62.60
CA VAL A 69 -8.96 7.95 62.28
C VAL A 69 -7.89 6.90 61.99
N THR A 70 -7.81 5.88 62.83
CA THR A 70 -7.03 4.66 62.56
C THR A 70 -8.03 3.55 62.24
N ALA A 71 -7.98 3.02 61.01
CA ALA A 71 -8.95 2.05 60.50
C ALA A 71 -8.27 0.85 59.82
N GLY A 72 -9.01 -0.27 59.73
CA GLY A 72 -8.64 -1.47 58.96
C GLY A 72 -9.64 -1.80 57.85
N GLY A 73 -10.62 -0.91 57.62
CA GLY A 73 -11.66 -1.00 56.60
C GLY A 73 -12.01 0.39 56.10
N THR A 74 -12.96 0.51 55.18
CA THR A 74 -13.31 1.80 54.55
C THR A 74 -13.64 2.89 55.59
N VAL A 75 -13.03 4.07 55.42
CA VAL A 75 -13.39 5.29 56.13
C VAL A 75 -14.34 6.07 55.23
N ASN A 76 -15.56 6.36 55.70
CA ASN A 76 -16.59 7.00 54.88
C ASN A 76 -17.35 8.05 55.67
N PHE A 77 -16.93 9.29 55.55
CA PHE A 77 -17.49 10.49 56.17
C PHE A 77 -18.15 11.30 55.06
N THR A 78 -19.47 11.25 54.95
CA THR A 78 -20.25 11.90 53.87
C THR A 78 -21.36 12.79 54.40
N ASP A 79 -21.49 12.92 55.72
CA ASP A 79 -22.45 13.82 56.32
C ASP A 79 -21.95 15.27 56.25
N THR A 80 -22.74 16.14 55.62
CA THR A 80 -22.42 17.55 55.37
C THR A 80 -22.43 18.43 56.62
N THR A 81 -22.72 17.87 57.80
CA THR A 81 -22.55 18.55 59.10
C THR A 81 -21.18 18.29 59.74
N THR A 82 -20.36 17.42 59.15
CA THR A 82 -18.98 17.17 59.61
C THR A 82 -18.15 18.44 59.48
N ASN A 83 -17.51 18.86 60.59
CA ASN A 83 -16.67 20.05 60.63
C ASN A 83 -15.44 19.82 61.52
N VAL A 84 -14.26 19.70 60.92
CA VAL A 84 -12.99 19.46 61.63
C VAL A 84 -11.86 20.33 61.10
N SER A 85 -11.26 21.14 61.97
CA SER A 85 -10.19 22.06 61.58
C SER A 85 -8.89 21.33 61.21
N THR A 86 -8.66 20.12 61.73
CA THR A 86 -7.52 19.28 61.32
C THR A 86 -7.88 17.79 61.31
N LEU A 87 -7.54 17.12 60.20
CA LEU A 87 -7.78 15.70 59.94
C LEU A 87 -6.44 14.93 59.83
N ALA A 88 -6.41 13.71 60.33
CA ALA A 88 -5.37 12.72 60.01
C ALA A 88 -5.97 11.30 59.94
N VAL A 89 -5.61 10.51 58.92
CA VAL A 89 -6.22 9.19 58.66
C VAL A 89 -5.17 8.13 58.33
N SER A 90 -5.03 7.12 59.18
CA SER A 90 -4.26 5.91 58.88
C SER A 90 -5.20 4.78 58.45
N ASN A 91 -5.36 4.61 57.15
CA ASN A 91 -6.21 3.57 56.53
C ASN A 91 -5.55 2.94 55.28
N ALA A 92 -4.23 2.69 55.34
CA ALA A 92 -3.45 2.22 54.19
C ALA A 92 -4.03 0.93 53.59
N GLY A 93 -4.24 0.92 52.26
CA GLY A 93 -4.86 -0.20 51.55
C GLY A 93 -6.39 -0.18 51.45
N GLN A 94 -7.07 0.76 52.13
CA GLN A 94 -8.53 0.89 52.11
C GLN A 94 -8.96 2.30 51.67
N ALA A 95 -10.18 2.44 51.15
CA ALA A 95 -10.69 3.74 50.69
C ALA A 95 -11.00 4.69 51.86
N VAL A 96 -10.81 5.99 51.60
CA VAL A 96 -11.13 7.11 52.52
C VAL A 96 -11.97 8.12 51.75
N THR A 97 -13.20 8.37 52.22
CA THR A 97 -14.04 9.48 51.77
C THR A 97 -14.26 10.43 52.94
N PHE A 98 -14.09 11.73 52.72
CA PHE A 98 -14.31 12.77 53.72
C PHE A 98 -15.00 14.00 53.11
N THR A 99 -16.17 14.36 53.61
CA THR A 99 -16.85 15.63 53.34
C THR A 99 -16.71 16.56 54.56
N GLU A 100 -16.34 17.81 54.31
CA GLU A 100 -16.14 18.89 55.29
C GLU A 100 -17.12 20.05 55.00
N ALA A 101 -17.68 20.66 56.05
CA ALA A 101 -18.65 21.75 55.95
C ALA A 101 -18.02 23.15 55.76
N ASP A 102 -16.75 23.32 56.11
CA ASP A 102 -15.96 24.57 56.02
C ASP A 102 -14.64 24.23 55.28
N SER A 103 -13.50 24.39 55.98
CA SER A 103 -12.14 24.24 55.48
C SER A 103 -11.33 23.33 56.42
N VAL A 104 -10.55 22.40 55.85
CA VAL A 104 -9.83 21.37 56.61
C VAL A 104 -8.33 21.42 56.36
N THR A 105 -7.54 21.21 57.42
CA THR A 105 -6.10 20.96 57.31
C THR A 105 -5.82 19.46 57.44
N ILE A 106 -5.15 18.84 56.47
CA ILE A 106 -4.52 17.54 56.69
C ILE A 106 -3.21 17.77 57.45
N GLY A 107 -3.11 17.21 58.65
CA GLY A 107 -2.04 17.51 59.62
C GLY A 107 -1.58 16.29 60.42
N THR A 108 -1.09 16.51 61.63
CA THR A 108 -0.81 15.43 62.60
C THR A 108 -1.78 15.54 63.78
N VAL A 109 -2.54 14.48 64.05
CA VAL A 109 -3.55 14.39 65.12
C VAL A 109 -3.33 13.11 65.93
N ASP A 110 -3.19 13.24 67.26
CA ASP A 110 -2.92 12.14 68.20
C ASP A 110 -1.78 11.16 67.78
N GLY A 111 -0.80 11.66 67.03
CA GLY A 111 0.32 10.86 66.49
C GLY A 111 0.03 10.12 65.18
N VAL A 112 -1.21 10.15 64.68
CA VAL A 112 -1.51 9.87 63.26
C VAL A 112 -1.06 11.08 62.44
N ALA A 113 -0.27 10.86 61.39
CA ALA A 113 0.32 11.93 60.59
C ALA A 113 -0.13 11.81 59.13
N GLY A 114 -0.77 12.87 58.63
CA GLY A 114 -1.23 12.96 57.24
C GLY A 114 -2.41 12.04 56.93
N VAL A 115 -2.50 11.61 55.67
CA VAL A 115 -3.50 10.62 55.22
C VAL A 115 -2.82 9.51 54.43
N THR A 116 -3.07 8.25 54.82
CA THR A 116 -2.71 7.07 54.04
C THR A 116 -3.96 6.29 53.66
N ALA A 117 -4.19 6.05 52.37
CA ALA A 117 -5.36 5.34 51.84
C ALA A 117 -5.00 4.45 50.63
N ALA A 118 -5.94 3.65 50.14
CA ALA A 118 -5.89 3.13 48.76
C ALA A 118 -6.39 4.21 47.79
N ALA A 119 -7.67 4.55 47.86
CA ALA A 119 -8.28 5.68 47.15
C ALA A 119 -8.71 6.75 48.16
N LEU A 120 -8.68 8.02 47.74
CA LEU A 120 -9.03 9.16 48.58
C LEU A 120 -10.03 10.08 47.86
N THR A 121 -11.11 10.41 48.53
CA THR A 121 -12.03 11.50 48.17
C THR A 121 -12.08 12.48 49.32
N VAL A 122 -11.73 13.75 49.08
CA VAL A 122 -11.94 14.86 50.01
C VAL A 122 -12.80 15.90 49.33
N ASN A 123 -13.91 16.29 49.97
CA ASN A 123 -14.76 17.38 49.50
C ASN A 123 -14.87 18.41 50.63
N ALA A 124 -14.58 19.68 50.38
CA ALA A 124 -14.72 20.78 51.33
C ALA A 124 -15.42 21.96 50.66
N ASN A 125 -16.09 22.83 51.44
CA ASN A 125 -16.77 24.01 50.90
C ASN A 125 -15.86 25.25 50.86
N ASN A 126 -14.81 25.31 51.69
CA ASN A 126 -13.99 26.52 51.87
C ASN A 126 -12.47 26.29 51.90
N GLY A 127 -11.97 25.17 51.38
CA GLY A 127 -10.53 24.94 51.16
C GLY A 127 -9.92 23.69 51.81
N LEU A 128 -8.76 23.27 51.30
CA LEU A 128 -7.92 22.20 51.86
C LEU A 128 -6.46 22.65 51.96
N THR A 129 -5.87 22.51 53.16
CA THR A 129 -4.42 22.69 53.36
C THR A 129 -3.75 21.37 53.72
N ILE A 130 -2.78 20.92 52.92
CA ILE A 130 -1.97 19.72 53.19
C ILE A 130 -0.67 20.11 53.91
N ASN A 131 -0.73 20.10 55.24
CA ASN A 131 0.36 20.43 56.15
C ASN A 131 1.10 19.19 56.70
N ASN A 132 0.75 17.99 56.23
CA ASN A 132 1.49 16.75 56.44
C ASN A 132 1.22 15.80 55.26
N ASP A 133 2.18 14.94 54.91
CA ASP A 133 2.15 14.10 53.70
C ASP A 133 0.86 13.27 53.52
N VAL A 134 0.38 13.21 52.28
CA VAL A 134 -0.71 12.34 51.84
C VAL A 134 -0.16 11.30 50.86
N THR A 135 -0.41 10.02 51.15
CA THR A 135 0.02 8.90 50.31
C THR A 135 -1.15 7.99 49.98
N THR A 136 -1.45 7.83 48.70
CA THR A 136 -2.51 6.93 48.21
C THR A 136 -1.95 5.93 47.20
N THR A 137 -2.67 4.83 46.96
CA THR A 137 -2.28 3.75 46.04
C THR A 137 -3.40 3.45 45.05
N GLY A 138 -4.03 4.52 44.57
CA GLY A 138 -5.30 4.51 43.85
C GLY A 138 -5.74 5.95 43.55
N ILE A 139 -6.88 6.11 42.88
CA ILE A 139 -7.38 7.42 42.45
C ILE A 139 -7.54 8.34 43.67
N THR A 140 -7.08 9.58 43.52
CA THR A 140 -7.30 10.66 44.48
C THR A 140 -8.12 11.76 43.82
N SER A 141 -9.28 12.06 44.40
CA SER A 141 -10.17 13.14 43.97
C SER A 141 -10.31 14.13 45.13
N ILE A 142 -10.10 15.40 44.84
CA ILE A 142 -10.18 16.47 45.83
C ILE A 142 -11.06 17.57 45.22
N ASP A 143 -12.03 18.03 46.00
CA ASP A 143 -12.84 19.19 45.72
C ASP A 143 -12.73 20.13 46.93
N THR A 144 -12.31 21.38 46.72
CA THR A 144 -12.07 22.34 47.81
C THR A 144 -13.08 23.47 47.87
N ASP A 145 -14.00 23.54 46.92
CA ASP A 145 -15.07 24.54 46.79
C ASP A 145 -16.35 23.84 46.27
N LEU A 146 -16.82 22.84 47.03
CA LEU A 146 -17.90 21.91 46.64
C LEU A 146 -19.25 22.60 46.34
N ASP A 147 -19.54 23.75 46.96
CA ASP A 147 -20.71 24.57 46.64
C ASP A 147 -20.45 25.62 45.54
N ASN A 148 -19.24 25.62 44.97
CA ASN A 148 -18.79 26.40 43.80
C ASN A 148 -19.04 27.89 43.98
N ASN A 149 -18.64 28.41 45.14
CA ASN A 149 -18.93 29.75 45.60
C ASN A 149 -17.81 30.77 45.28
N GLY A 150 -16.64 30.30 44.79
CA GLY A 150 -15.46 31.13 44.52
C GLY A 150 -14.60 31.39 45.76
N THR A 151 -14.72 30.55 46.80
CA THR A 151 -13.86 30.59 48.00
C THR A 151 -13.55 29.17 48.47
N GLY A 152 -12.41 28.62 48.04
CA GLY A 152 -12.02 27.27 48.41
C GLY A 152 -10.73 26.84 47.74
N ASP A 153 -9.61 27.28 48.31
CA ASP A 153 -8.28 27.09 47.72
C ASP A 153 -7.66 25.74 48.12
N PHE A 154 -6.87 25.16 47.22
CA PHE A 154 -6.07 23.97 47.49
C PHE A 154 -4.60 24.37 47.74
N THR A 155 -4.10 24.10 48.95
CA THR A 155 -2.75 24.50 49.38
C THR A 155 -1.89 23.31 49.80
N ILE A 156 -0.69 23.19 49.21
CA ILE A 156 0.39 22.32 49.71
C ILE A 156 1.39 23.14 50.54
N ALA A 157 1.66 22.69 51.76
CA ALA A 157 2.65 23.30 52.65
C ALA A 157 4.11 23.00 52.23
N THR A 158 5.05 23.77 52.76
CA THR A 158 6.46 23.61 52.40
C THR A 158 7.05 22.30 52.93
N ALA A 159 7.71 21.56 52.03
CA ALA A 159 8.26 20.24 52.29
C ALA A 159 7.23 19.15 52.68
N THR A 160 5.98 19.28 52.25
CA THR A 160 4.98 18.20 52.28
C THR A 160 4.70 17.64 50.87
N ALA A 161 4.22 16.41 50.80
CA ALA A 161 3.92 15.72 49.54
C ALA A 161 2.48 15.20 49.49
N LEU A 162 1.79 15.39 48.38
CA LEU A 162 0.65 14.57 47.98
C LEU A 162 1.12 13.63 46.85
N SER A 163 1.18 12.33 47.14
CA SER A 163 1.58 11.31 46.16
C SER A 163 0.54 10.20 46.04
N THR A 164 0.13 9.90 44.81
CA THR A 164 -0.82 8.83 44.49
C THR A 164 -0.14 7.52 44.06
N THR A 165 1.19 7.47 44.16
CA THR A 165 2.03 6.31 43.80
C THR A 165 1.73 5.69 42.42
N ASN A 166 1.56 6.56 41.40
CA ASN A 166 1.24 6.24 40.00
C ASN A 166 -0.25 6.07 39.67
N ASN A 167 -1.13 6.85 40.30
CA ASN A 167 -2.58 6.83 40.04
C ASN A 167 -3.13 8.24 39.75
N ALA A 168 -4.30 8.34 39.12
CA ALA A 168 -4.88 9.64 38.76
C ALA A 168 -5.10 10.56 39.97
N LEU A 169 -4.75 11.84 39.81
CA LEU A 169 -4.98 12.90 40.79
C LEU A 169 -5.89 13.97 40.16
N ASN A 170 -7.10 14.13 40.68
CA ASN A 170 -8.03 15.17 40.25
C ASN A 170 -8.21 16.18 41.40
N ILE A 171 -8.06 17.47 41.13
CA ILE A 171 -8.29 18.56 42.08
C ILE A 171 -9.19 19.62 41.42
N THR A 172 -10.36 19.87 42.01
CA THR A 172 -11.22 21.04 41.74
C THR A 172 -11.02 22.05 42.85
N ALA A 173 -10.75 23.32 42.50
CA ALA A 173 -10.47 24.38 43.46
C ALA A 173 -10.74 25.77 42.89
N ASN A 174 -10.92 26.78 43.76
CA ASN A 174 -10.89 28.18 43.35
C ASN A 174 -9.48 28.60 42.88
N ASP A 175 -8.45 28.33 43.69
CA ASP A 175 -7.03 28.57 43.37
C ASP A 175 -6.12 27.45 43.89
N ILE A 176 -4.90 27.34 43.34
CA ILE A 176 -3.93 26.27 43.67
C ILE A 176 -2.57 26.86 44.05
N THR A 177 -2.18 26.67 45.32
CA THR A 177 -0.90 27.15 45.86
C THR A 177 0.01 25.97 46.27
N ILE A 178 1.26 25.95 45.79
CA ILE A 178 2.26 24.93 46.17
C ILE A 178 3.50 25.61 46.79
N THR A 179 3.52 25.69 48.12
CA THR A 179 4.47 26.57 48.81
C THR A 179 5.89 25.99 48.93
N GLY A 180 6.89 26.76 48.47
CA GLY A 180 8.30 26.55 48.81
C GLY A 180 8.97 25.33 48.19
N THR A 181 8.81 24.16 48.82
CA THR A 181 9.29 22.86 48.36
C THR A 181 8.25 21.76 48.60
N GLY A 182 6.97 22.10 48.45
CA GLY A 182 5.89 21.12 48.40
C GLY A 182 5.98 20.26 47.13
N THR A 183 5.22 19.16 47.06
CA THR A 183 5.15 18.35 45.83
C THR A 183 3.76 17.75 45.58
N LEU A 184 3.38 17.71 44.31
CA LEU A 184 2.27 16.91 43.78
C LEU A 184 2.84 15.82 42.87
N ASN A 185 2.51 14.55 43.12
CA ASN A 185 3.12 13.44 42.40
C ASN A 185 2.11 12.34 42.04
N SER A 186 1.55 12.44 40.83
CA SER A 186 0.76 11.38 40.18
C SER A 186 1.61 10.38 39.39
N GLY A 187 2.91 10.65 39.22
CA GLY A 187 3.89 9.70 38.70
C GLY A 187 3.61 9.27 37.25
N ALA A 188 3.41 7.97 37.03
CA ALA A 188 3.07 7.43 35.71
C ALA A 188 1.64 7.75 35.23
N ALA A 189 0.80 8.40 36.06
CA ALA A 189 -0.57 8.77 35.72
C ALA A 189 -0.70 10.26 35.34
N ALA A 190 -1.93 10.72 35.13
CA ALA A 190 -2.26 12.12 34.89
C ALA A 190 -2.64 12.87 36.18
N THR A 191 -2.38 14.17 36.19
CA THR A 191 -3.00 15.14 37.11
C THR A 191 -4.02 15.98 36.33
N THR A 192 -5.19 16.20 36.91
CA THR A 192 -6.25 17.07 36.39
C THR A 192 -6.49 18.22 37.37
N PHE A 193 -6.49 19.45 36.88
CA PHE A 193 -6.95 20.63 37.62
C PHE A 193 -8.17 21.24 36.96
N LEU A 194 -9.21 21.48 37.75
CA LEU A 194 -10.43 22.17 37.35
C LEU A 194 -10.63 23.40 38.26
N VAL A 195 -11.31 24.42 37.73
CA VAL A 195 -11.81 25.54 38.54
C VAL A 195 -13.21 25.20 39.06
N SER A 196 -13.60 25.70 40.23
CA SER A 196 -14.94 25.54 40.80
C SER A 196 -15.94 26.58 40.26
N ASP A 197 -15.58 27.86 40.27
CA ASP A 197 -16.49 28.99 40.04
C ASP A 197 -16.68 29.38 38.56
N GLY A 198 -16.01 28.68 37.64
CA GLY A 198 -15.91 29.05 36.22
C GLY A 198 -14.96 30.23 35.93
N GLY A 199 -14.10 30.60 36.88
CA GLY A 199 -13.19 31.73 36.79
C GLY A 199 -12.15 31.67 35.66
N THR A 200 -11.47 32.79 35.43
CA THR A 200 -10.38 32.89 34.44
C THR A 200 -9.07 32.35 35.02
N MET A 201 -8.26 31.65 34.20
CA MET A 201 -7.12 30.86 34.69
C MET A 201 -5.77 31.39 34.20
N GLY A 202 -4.85 31.66 35.14
CA GLY A 202 -3.52 32.22 34.88
C GLY A 202 -2.40 31.20 35.05
N LEU A 203 -1.62 30.96 33.99
CA LEU A 203 -0.44 30.09 34.05
C LEU A 203 0.84 30.93 34.02
N GLY A 204 1.69 30.74 35.03
CA GLY A 204 3.03 31.29 35.08
C GLY A 204 3.12 32.67 35.75
N GLY A 205 3.16 33.73 34.93
CA GLY A 205 3.46 35.10 35.35
C GLY A 205 2.27 36.02 35.57
N THR A 206 1.05 35.59 35.23
CA THR A 206 -0.19 36.33 35.45
C THR A 206 -1.06 35.56 36.43
N ALA A 207 -1.45 36.20 37.54
CA ALA A 207 -2.49 35.69 38.43
C ALA A 207 -3.87 36.16 37.94
N LEU A 208 -4.86 35.27 37.97
CA LEU A 208 -6.27 35.53 37.61
C LEU A 208 -7.19 35.07 38.75
N ASN A 209 -8.31 34.38 38.48
CA ASN A 209 -9.12 33.74 39.54
C ASN A 209 -8.34 32.53 40.09
N TRP A 210 -8.12 31.56 39.20
CA TRP A 210 -7.27 30.40 39.41
C TRP A 210 -5.88 30.69 38.86
N THR A 211 -4.83 30.29 39.56
CA THR A 211 -3.44 30.55 39.18
C THR A 211 -2.57 29.30 39.41
N LEU A 212 -1.64 29.04 38.48
CA LEU A 212 -0.53 28.11 38.70
C LEU A 212 0.77 28.73 38.20
N SER A 213 1.62 29.21 39.12
CA SER A 213 2.88 29.83 38.70
C SER A 213 3.88 28.80 38.17
N GLY A 214 4.91 29.26 37.44
CA GLY A 214 5.95 28.37 36.93
C GLY A 214 6.71 27.63 38.05
N ALA A 215 6.86 28.27 39.22
CA ALA A 215 7.50 27.63 40.37
C ALA A 215 6.63 26.50 40.98
N GLU A 216 5.31 26.57 40.79
CA GLU A 216 4.35 25.58 41.30
C GLU A 216 4.18 24.45 40.28
N LEU A 217 4.09 24.76 38.98
CA LEU A 217 4.18 23.77 37.90
C LEU A 217 5.44 22.89 38.03
N GLN A 218 6.57 23.47 38.43
CA GLN A 218 7.82 22.73 38.68
C GLN A 218 7.73 21.71 39.83
N GLN A 219 6.82 21.92 40.78
CA GLN A 219 6.59 21.03 41.93
C GLN A 219 5.61 19.87 41.61
N ILE A 220 5.14 19.76 40.37
CA ILE A 220 4.21 18.72 39.89
C ILE A 220 4.97 17.65 39.10
N THR A 221 4.78 16.38 39.43
CA THR A 221 5.33 15.22 38.69
C THR A 221 4.19 14.35 38.17
N ALA A 222 4.08 14.23 36.84
CA ALA A 222 3.05 13.47 36.17
C ALA A 222 3.49 12.97 34.77
N THR A 223 2.73 12.06 34.18
CA THR A 223 2.85 11.70 32.74
C THR A 223 1.94 12.57 31.88
N GLY A 224 0.81 13.04 32.41
CA GLY A 224 -0.05 14.04 31.77
C GLY A 224 -0.51 15.10 32.75
N LEU A 225 -0.75 16.31 32.26
CA LEU A 225 -1.33 17.40 33.04
C LEU A 225 -2.45 18.06 32.26
N THR A 226 -3.71 17.88 32.71
CA THR A 226 -4.86 18.59 32.15
C THR A 226 -5.22 19.76 33.06
N ILE A 227 -5.43 20.93 32.47
CA ILE A 227 -5.89 22.15 33.16
C ILE A 227 -7.14 22.65 32.43
N GLY A 228 -8.25 22.74 33.17
CA GLY A 228 -9.55 23.20 32.66
C GLY A 228 -10.40 22.11 32.01
N ASP A 229 -11.63 22.51 31.68
CA ASP A 229 -12.66 21.77 30.95
C ASP A 229 -13.61 22.75 30.22
N ALA A 230 -14.92 22.49 30.24
CA ALA A 230 -15.96 23.32 29.64
C ALA A 230 -16.61 24.33 30.63
N THR A 231 -16.06 24.49 31.84
CA THR A 231 -16.60 25.39 32.88
C THR A 231 -15.77 26.64 33.10
N ASN A 232 -14.44 26.56 32.95
CA ASN A 232 -13.55 27.70 33.15
C ASN A 232 -13.62 28.74 32.04
N GLY A 233 -13.48 30.01 32.41
CA GLY A 233 -13.25 31.10 31.47
C GLY A 233 -11.84 31.07 30.84
N ASN A 234 -11.53 32.17 30.15
CA ASN A 234 -10.29 32.36 29.38
C ASN A 234 -9.00 32.02 30.14
N MET A 235 -8.05 31.42 29.41
CA MET A 235 -6.72 31.08 29.90
C MET A 235 -5.67 32.09 29.41
N THR A 236 -4.82 32.55 30.33
CA THR A 236 -3.66 33.40 30.01
C THR A 236 -2.36 32.72 30.46
N VAL A 237 -1.43 32.50 29.53
CA VAL A 237 -0.16 31.80 29.78
C VAL A 237 1.01 32.78 29.62
N ASN A 238 1.89 32.87 30.62
CA ASN A 238 3.01 33.82 30.61
C ASN A 238 4.27 33.29 31.30
N GLY A 239 5.39 33.27 30.57
CA GLY A 239 6.72 33.07 31.15
C GLY A 239 7.01 31.67 31.71
N ILE A 240 6.24 30.64 31.32
CA ILE A 240 6.55 29.25 31.69
C ILE A 240 7.86 28.86 31.00
N THR A 241 8.87 28.42 31.74
CA THR A 241 10.12 27.93 31.14
C THR A 241 10.09 26.41 30.98
N ALA A 242 10.91 25.87 30.07
CA ALA A 242 11.08 24.43 29.91
C ALA A 242 11.51 23.71 31.22
N ALA A 243 12.16 24.42 32.16
CA ALA A 243 12.49 23.87 33.47
C ALA A 243 11.27 23.77 34.41
N ASN A 244 10.22 24.57 34.18
CA ASN A 244 8.98 24.52 34.96
C ASN A 244 8.11 23.34 34.51
N SER A 245 8.03 23.10 33.20
CA SER A 245 7.26 22.01 32.60
C SER A 245 7.98 20.65 32.57
N ALA A 246 9.30 20.60 32.84
CA ALA A 246 10.15 19.40 32.72
C ALA A 246 9.71 18.15 33.50
N ASN A 247 8.90 18.30 34.56
CA ASN A 247 8.42 17.18 35.38
C ASN A 247 7.07 16.61 34.89
N ILE A 248 6.49 17.17 33.83
CA ILE A 248 5.38 16.59 33.06
C ILE A 248 6.00 15.86 31.87
N THR A 249 6.01 14.53 31.91
CA THR A 249 6.84 13.73 30.99
C THR A 249 6.17 13.38 29.65
N GLY A 250 4.86 13.58 29.52
CA GLY A 250 4.10 13.51 28.28
C GLY A 250 3.51 14.87 27.92
N THR A 251 2.17 14.93 27.81
CA THR A 251 1.45 16.12 27.32
C THR A 251 0.90 16.98 28.47
N THR A 252 1.10 18.29 28.36
CA THR A 252 0.26 19.28 29.05
C THR A 252 -0.92 19.63 28.15
N THR A 253 -2.15 19.51 28.63
CA THR A 253 -3.38 19.87 27.91
C THR A 253 -4.03 21.06 28.62
N LEU A 254 -4.27 22.14 27.88
CA LEU A 254 -4.98 23.32 28.35
C LEU A 254 -6.35 23.38 27.66
N ASN A 255 -7.44 23.41 28.43
CA ASN A 255 -8.81 23.52 27.94
C ASN A 255 -9.43 24.87 28.36
N ALA A 256 -9.97 25.62 27.40
CA ALA A 256 -10.95 26.68 27.65
C ALA A 256 -12.13 26.45 26.69
N THR A 257 -12.92 25.42 26.99
CA THR A 257 -13.99 24.91 26.11
C THR A 257 -15.37 25.26 26.66
N VAL A 258 -15.46 26.40 27.36
CA VAL A 258 -16.72 27.10 27.64
C VAL A 258 -17.01 28.02 26.46
N ALA A 259 -18.29 28.27 26.16
CA ALA A 259 -18.70 29.22 25.13
C ALA A 259 -17.97 30.58 25.28
N THR A 260 -17.31 31.05 24.23
CA THR A 260 -16.39 32.22 24.16
C THR A 260 -15.02 32.06 24.87
N GLY A 261 -14.60 30.83 25.13
CA GLY A 261 -13.36 30.46 25.83
C GLY A 261 -12.11 30.52 24.95
N THR A 262 -11.11 31.29 25.36
CA THR A 262 -9.86 31.54 24.58
C THR A 262 -8.58 31.19 25.33
N VAL A 263 -7.49 30.97 24.59
CA VAL A 263 -6.14 30.77 25.14
C VAL A 263 -5.15 31.81 24.60
N THR A 264 -4.54 32.61 25.49
CA THR A 264 -3.63 33.70 25.09
C THR A 264 -2.24 33.59 25.74
N PHE A 265 -1.18 33.63 24.92
CA PHE A 265 0.21 33.77 25.35
C PHE A 265 0.65 35.23 25.23
N ASP A 266 0.53 36.00 26.31
CA ASP A 266 0.33 37.46 26.20
C ASP A 266 1.58 38.36 26.35
N THR A 267 2.24 38.31 27.51
CA THR A 267 3.30 39.25 27.92
C THR A 267 4.70 38.63 28.00
N ALA A 268 4.82 37.31 28.17
CA ALA A 268 6.12 36.63 28.28
C ALA A 268 6.14 35.27 27.58
N ALA A 269 7.18 35.04 26.76
CA ALA A 269 7.41 33.82 26.01
C ALA A 269 7.40 32.57 26.91
N SER A 270 6.85 31.46 26.41
CA SER A 270 6.57 30.25 27.20
C SER A 270 7.05 28.97 26.51
N ALA A 271 7.42 27.94 27.29
CA ALA A 271 7.99 26.70 26.79
C ALA A 271 7.54 25.44 27.56
N PHE A 272 7.23 24.38 26.81
CA PHE A 272 6.56 23.15 27.26
C PHE A 272 7.23 21.87 26.73
N GLY A 273 6.82 20.72 27.28
CA GLY A 273 7.11 19.38 26.76
C GLY A 273 6.36 19.12 25.44
N ALA A 274 5.45 18.15 25.43
CA ALA A 274 4.35 18.15 24.45
C ALA A 274 3.20 19.02 24.99
N LEU A 275 2.45 19.67 24.11
CA LEU A 275 1.40 20.62 24.47
C LEU A 275 0.17 20.43 23.57
N THR A 276 -1.00 20.34 24.19
CA THR A 276 -2.31 20.45 23.53
C THR A 276 -3.00 21.71 24.05
N LEU A 277 -3.53 22.51 23.13
CA LEU A 277 -4.35 23.70 23.41
C LEU A 277 -5.72 23.46 22.80
N ASN A 278 -6.78 23.53 23.60
CA ASN A 278 -8.16 23.42 23.15
C ASN A 278 -8.90 24.70 23.55
N ALA A 279 -9.38 25.46 22.58
CA ALA A 279 -10.19 26.67 22.78
C ALA A 279 -11.52 26.54 22.04
N ASP A 280 -12.50 27.25 22.56
CA ASP A 280 -13.80 27.49 21.93
C ASP A 280 -13.64 28.61 20.88
N ASP A 281 -13.13 29.77 21.28
CA ASP A 281 -13.27 31.06 20.55
C ASP A 281 -11.92 31.62 20.08
N GLY A 282 -10.87 30.78 19.99
CA GLY A 282 -9.57 31.13 19.42
C GLY A 282 -8.32 30.98 20.33
N VAL A 283 -7.16 30.90 19.67
CA VAL A 283 -5.83 30.77 20.31
C VAL A 283 -4.88 31.84 19.79
N THR A 284 -4.35 32.68 20.68
CA THR A 284 -3.52 33.84 20.34
C THR A 284 -2.12 33.76 20.96
N VAL A 285 -1.09 33.88 20.11
CA VAL A 285 0.33 33.88 20.51
C VAL A 285 0.95 35.26 20.29
N ASN A 286 0.79 36.15 21.27
CA ASN A 286 1.45 37.47 21.27
C ASN A 286 2.95 37.37 21.56
N GLN A 287 3.36 36.34 22.32
CA GLN A 287 4.75 36.12 22.77
C GLN A 287 5.18 34.68 22.54
N GLY A 288 6.46 34.50 22.16
CA GLY A 288 6.93 33.26 21.53
C GLY A 288 6.67 31.98 22.32
N LEU A 289 6.21 30.94 21.62
CA LEU A 289 5.89 29.63 22.17
C LEU A 289 6.89 28.58 21.67
N THR A 290 7.40 27.73 22.57
CA THR A 290 8.33 26.65 22.20
C THR A 290 7.98 25.32 22.87
N THR A 291 7.63 24.30 22.09
CA THR A 291 7.48 22.92 22.59
C THR A 291 8.74 22.10 22.29
N THR A 292 9.01 21.08 23.10
CA THR A 292 10.07 20.08 22.85
C THR A 292 9.53 18.71 22.45
N GLY A 293 8.21 18.51 22.54
CA GLY A 293 7.43 17.48 21.86
C GLY A 293 6.47 18.10 20.85
N ALA A 294 5.47 17.33 20.42
CA ALA A 294 4.42 17.81 19.51
C ALA A 294 3.62 18.98 20.09
N LEU A 295 3.09 19.83 19.21
CA LEU A 295 2.11 20.86 19.53
C LEU A 295 0.82 20.56 18.75
N THR A 296 -0.27 20.33 19.47
CA THR A 296 -1.62 20.32 18.91
C THR A 296 -2.36 21.56 19.38
N VAL A 297 -3.00 22.26 18.46
CA VAL A 297 -3.89 23.37 18.72
C VAL A 297 -5.22 23.04 18.08
N ASP A 298 -6.28 23.13 18.86
CA ASP A 298 -7.65 23.27 18.38
C ASP A 298 -8.15 24.63 18.89
N SER A 299 -8.52 25.52 17.98
CA SER A 299 -8.92 26.89 18.31
C SER A 299 -10.37 27.23 17.99
N ASP A 300 -11.13 26.27 17.47
CA ASP A 300 -12.56 26.32 17.13
C ASP A 300 -13.14 24.92 17.41
N LEU A 301 -13.18 24.55 18.69
CA LEU A 301 -13.44 23.16 19.10
C LEU A 301 -14.90 22.73 18.89
N ASP A 302 -15.87 23.66 18.93
CA ASP A 302 -17.27 23.35 18.67
C ASP A 302 -17.66 23.48 17.18
N ASN A 303 -16.78 24.08 16.36
CA ASN A 303 -16.86 24.19 14.89
C ASN A 303 -18.01 25.11 14.43
N ASP A 304 -18.25 26.20 15.16
CA ASP A 304 -19.31 27.19 14.87
C ASP A 304 -18.93 28.20 13.76
N GLY A 305 -17.64 28.30 13.43
CA GLY A 305 -17.08 29.27 12.48
C GLY A 305 -16.45 30.50 13.16
N VAL A 306 -16.25 30.46 14.48
CA VAL A 306 -15.45 31.42 15.24
C VAL A 306 -14.33 30.65 15.96
N GLY A 307 -13.08 31.09 15.77
CA GLY A 307 -11.95 30.47 16.48
C GLY A 307 -10.65 30.46 15.70
N ASN A 308 -10.04 31.65 15.57
CA ASN A 308 -8.85 31.83 14.74
C ASN A 308 -7.57 31.47 15.51
N PHE A 309 -6.61 30.85 14.82
CA PHE A 309 -5.24 30.70 15.31
C PHE A 309 -4.40 31.91 14.90
N THR A 310 -4.03 32.75 15.87
CA THR A 310 -3.34 34.03 15.63
C THR A 310 -1.93 34.02 16.21
N THR A 311 -0.92 34.38 15.41
CA THR A 311 0.48 34.47 15.87
C THR A 311 1.09 35.85 15.55
N ALA A 312 1.51 36.57 16.59
CA ALA A 312 2.32 37.79 16.47
C ALA A 312 3.79 37.56 16.85
N ALA A 313 4.08 36.45 17.55
CA ALA A 313 5.43 35.99 17.85
C ALA A 313 5.64 34.53 17.41
N ALA A 314 6.91 34.13 17.26
CA ALA A 314 7.26 32.85 16.68
C ALA A 314 6.81 31.65 17.55
N VAL A 315 6.26 30.64 16.87
CA VAL A 315 5.88 29.34 17.44
C VAL A 315 6.85 28.29 16.88
N SER A 316 7.41 27.42 17.72
CA SER A 316 8.24 26.31 17.24
C SER A 316 8.14 25.06 18.11
N THR A 317 8.21 23.90 17.49
CA THR A 317 8.15 22.59 18.16
C THR A 317 9.53 21.91 18.28
N GLY A 318 10.60 22.63 17.96
CA GLY A 318 11.98 22.14 18.05
C GLY A 318 12.35 21.00 17.07
N GLY A 319 11.46 20.63 16.14
CA GLY A 319 11.64 19.49 15.24
C GLY A 319 10.50 18.46 15.27
N ASN A 320 9.45 18.66 16.07
CA ASN A 320 8.31 17.75 16.20
C ASN A 320 7.12 18.17 15.33
N THR A 321 6.09 17.33 15.24
CA THR A 321 4.84 17.66 14.55
C THR A 321 4.11 18.86 15.15
N LEU A 322 3.44 19.61 14.29
CA LEU A 322 2.53 20.69 14.62
C LEU A 322 1.19 20.45 13.93
N SER A 323 0.09 20.46 14.67
CA SER A 323 -1.26 20.48 14.10
C SER A 323 -2.03 21.67 14.65
N VAL A 324 -2.73 22.38 13.78
CA VAL A 324 -3.63 23.47 14.13
C VAL A 324 -4.97 23.23 13.44
N THR A 325 -6.04 23.07 14.21
CA THR A 325 -7.43 23.16 13.76
C THR A 325 -7.96 24.56 14.09
N ALA A 326 -8.53 25.28 13.11
CA ALA A 326 -9.00 26.66 13.27
C ALA A 326 -9.95 27.09 12.16
N ASN A 327 -10.84 28.05 12.43
CA ASN A 327 -11.62 28.74 11.39
C ASN A 327 -10.71 29.54 10.42
N ASP A 328 -9.63 30.16 10.91
CA ASP A 328 -8.71 30.96 10.10
C ASP A 328 -7.30 31.10 10.74
N PHE A 329 -6.28 31.38 9.93
CA PHE A 329 -4.85 31.27 10.27
C PHE A 329 -4.08 32.58 10.09
N VAL A 330 -4.12 33.45 11.11
CA VAL A 330 -3.43 34.74 11.08
C VAL A 330 -1.95 34.58 11.45
N LEU A 331 -1.12 34.17 10.49
CA LEU A 331 0.29 33.80 10.70
C LEU A 331 1.26 35.00 10.58
N GLY A 332 1.09 35.99 11.45
CA GLY A 332 1.94 37.19 11.52
C GLY A 332 3.39 36.96 11.96
N SER A 333 3.77 35.73 12.34
CA SER A 333 5.14 35.37 12.73
C SER A 333 5.50 33.93 12.33
N THR A 334 6.77 33.55 12.49
CA THR A 334 7.29 32.24 12.05
C THR A 334 6.64 31.07 12.78
N LEU A 335 6.18 30.07 12.02
CA LEU A 335 5.56 28.83 12.48
C LEU A 335 6.45 27.64 12.11
N ASN A 336 7.26 27.13 13.04
CA ASN A 336 8.42 26.29 12.74
C ASN A 336 8.40 24.90 13.41
N SER A 337 7.91 23.89 12.68
CA SER A 337 8.05 22.46 13.00
C SER A 337 9.37 21.85 12.51
N GLY A 338 10.02 22.49 11.53
CA GLY A 338 11.40 22.22 11.12
C GLY A 338 11.61 20.89 10.41
N ALA A 339 11.72 19.81 11.18
CA ALA A 339 11.87 18.43 10.70
C ALA A 339 10.63 17.56 10.95
N GLY A 340 9.65 18.06 11.69
CA GLY A 340 8.30 17.51 11.76
C GLY A 340 7.40 18.14 10.71
N ASP A 341 6.24 17.53 10.48
CA ASP A 341 5.22 18.05 9.58
C ASP A 341 4.36 19.12 10.27
N THR A 342 3.75 20.00 9.46
CA THR A 342 2.73 20.96 9.90
C THR A 342 1.40 20.67 9.21
N SER A 343 0.31 20.63 9.97
CA SER A 343 -1.06 20.63 9.47
C SER A 343 -1.77 21.92 9.85
N LEU A 344 -2.40 22.58 8.88
CA LEU A 344 -3.30 23.72 9.05
C LEU A 344 -4.69 23.29 8.55
N LEU A 345 -5.58 22.94 9.49
CA LEU A 345 -6.84 22.26 9.24
C LEU A 345 -8.04 23.15 9.56
N VAL A 346 -9.05 23.20 8.69
CA VAL A 346 -10.26 23.98 8.97
C VAL A 346 -11.23 23.19 9.87
N SER A 347 -11.84 23.89 10.83
CA SER A 347 -12.83 23.37 11.80
C SER A 347 -14.21 23.21 11.17
N ASP A 348 -14.86 24.34 10.87
CA ASP A 348 -16.22 24.48 10.31
C ASP A 348 -16.41 23.82 8.93
N GLY A 349 -15.30 23.46 8.30
CA GLY A 349 -15.25 22.93 6.95
C GLY A 349 -15.34 23.98 5.84
N GLY A 350 -15.04 25.24 6.16
CA GLY A 350 -15.07 26.36 5.24
C GLY A 350 -14.11 26.23 4.04
N THR A 351 -14.27 27.14 3.08
CA THR A 351 -13.37 27.24 1.92
C THR A 351 -12.03 27.85 2.31
N VAL A 352 -10.95 27.49 1.62
CA VAL A 352 -9.60 28.02 1.92
C VAL A 352 -9.09 28.91 0.78
N GLY A 353 -8.74 30.16 1.11
CA GLY A 353 -8.10 31.09 0.18
C GLY A 353 -6.58 31.11 0.35
N LEU A 354 -5.84 30.76 -0.71
CA LEU A 354 -4.38 30.69 -0.68
C LEU A 354 -3.73 31.73 -1.60
N GLY A 355 -2.93 32.63 -1.01
CA GLY A 355 -2.10 33.58 -1.74
C GLY A 355 -2.69 34.99 -1.84
N LEU A 356 -3.40 35.27 -2.94
CA LEU A 356 -4.04 36.57 -3.25
C LEU A 356 -5.58 36.52 -3.24
N THR A 357 -6.16 35.33 -3.06
CA THR A 357 -7.59 35.09 -2.89
C THR A 357 -7.95 34.84 -1.42
N ALA A 358 -9.23 34.93 -1.07
CA ALA A 358 -9.74 34.74 0.29
C ALA A 358 -10.80 33.62 0.32
N GLY A 359 -10.83 32.86 1.41
CA GLY A 359 -11.86 31.86 1.73
C GLY A 359 -12.61 32.24 3.02
N ALA A 360 -13.11 31.25 3.73
CA ALA A 360 -13.40 31.37 5.16
C ALA A 360 -12.06 31.46 5.92
N ALA A 361 -11.25 30.40 5.82
CA ALA A 361 -9.83 30.43 6.14
C ALA A 361 -9.05 31.12 5.02
N THR A 362 -8.06 31.95 5.37
CA THR A 362 -7.17 32.61 4.39
C THR A 362 -5.70 32.52 4.83
N ILE A 363 -4.84 31.97 3.98
CA ILE A 363 -3.39 31.98 4.18
C ILE A 363 -2.76 32.74 3.00
N THR A 364 -2.37 33.99 3.23
CA THR A 364 -1.69 34.77 2.18
C THR A 364 -0.31 34.20 1.88
N GLY A 365 0.28 34.60 0.75
CA GLY A 365 1.66 34.20 0.41
C GLY A 365 2.68 34.61 1.50
N ALA A 366 2.44 35.71 2.21
CA ALA A 366 3.31 36.15 3.30
C ALA A 366 3.23 35.21 4.53
N GLU A 367 2.03 34.72 4.84
CA GLU A 367 1.77 33.77 5.92
C GLU A 367 2.30 32.38 5.59
N LEU A 368 2.13 31.91 4.35
CA LEU A 368 2.77 30.68 3.86
C LEU A 368 4.31 30.75 3.97
N GLN A 369 4.92 31.92 3.71
CA GLN A 369 6.37 32.13 3.88
C GLN A 369 6.84 32.01 5.34
N ASN A 370 5.96 32.27 6.31
CA ASN A 370 6.29 32.14 7.72
C ASN A 370 6.30 30.69 8.22
N VAL A 371 5.71 29.74 7.48
CA VAL A 371 5.72 28.32 7.84
C VAL A 371 7.05 27.66 7.47
N THR A 372 7.63 26.87 8.38
CA THR A 372 8.85 26.07 8.17
C THR A 372 8.63 24.65 8.68
N ALA A 373 8.62 23.66 7.79
CA ALA A 373 8.21 22.29 8.09
C ALA A 373 8.91 21.26 7.20
N ALA A 374 8.82 19.98 7.57
CA ALA A 374 9.15 18.87 6.67
C ALA A 374 8.15 18.83 5.51
N ASN A 375 6.88 18.50 5.76
CA ASN A 375 5.76 18.72 4.84
C ASN A 375 4.73 19.66 5.47
N LEU A 376 3.87 20.23 4.62
CA LEU A 376 2.78 21.12 5.04
C LEU A 376 1.47 20.65 4.41
N THR A 377 0.49 20.28 5.23
CA THR A 377 -0.90 20.03 4.80
C THR A 377 -1.77 21.25 5.10
N ILE A 378 -2.61 21.64 4.15
CA ILE A 378 -3.58 22.73 4.28
C ILE A 378 -4.96 22.24 3.86
N GLY A 379 -5.99 22.52 4.66
CA GLY A 379 -7.39 22.14 4.40
C GLY A 379 -7.84 21.00 5.32
N GLY A 380 -7.87 19.78 4.80
CA GLY A 380 -8.26 18.57 5.54
C GLY A 380 -9.54 17.93 5.02
N THR A 381 -9.99 16.86 5.69
CA THR A 381 -11.23 16.11 5.38
C THR A 381 -12.52 16.89 5.68
N THR A 382 -12.39 18.07 6.28
CA THR A 382 -13.48 19.03 6.52
C THR A 382 -13.52 20.11 5.45
N ALA A 383 -12.42 20.39 4.75
CA ALA A 383 -12.30 21.55 3.87
C ALA A 383 -13.15 21.43 2.60
N GLN A 384 -14.04 22.40 2.39
CA GLN A 384 -14.57 22.75 1.07
C GLN A 384 -13.47 23.33 0.16
N THR A 385 -13.87 23.79 -1.04
CA THR A 385 -12.98 24.29 -2.11
C THR A 385 -11.75 25.08 -1.63
N ILE A 386 -10.56 24.64 -2.04
CA ILE A 386 -9.31 25.37 -1.86
C ILE A 386 -9.01 26.17 -3.13
N THR A 387 -9.07 27.51 -3.06
CA THR A 387 -8.69 28.38 -4.19
C THR A 387 -7.26 28.89 -4.02
N VAL A 388 -6.43 28.77 -5.07
CA VAL A 388 -5.02 29.17 -5.06
C VAL A 388 -4.76 30.27 -6.09
N ASP A 389 -4.19 31.40 -5.65
CA ASP A 389 -3.95 32.58 -6.49
C ASP A 389 -2.58 33.22 -6.20
N GLY A 390 -1.69 33.26 -7.20
CA GLY A 390 -0.47 34.07 -7.16
C GLY A 390 0.64 33.66 -6.17
N ILE A 391 0.66 32.41 -5.68
CA ILE A 391 1.72 31.90 -4.81
C ILE A 391 3.08 31.97 -5.51
N SER A 392 4.13 32.52 -4.89
CA SER A 392 5.48 32.50 -5.45
C SER A 392 6.35 31.39 -4.85
N ALA A 393 7.38 30.97 -5.60
CA ALA A 393 8.36 30.00 -5.11
C ALA A 393 9.11 30.44 -3.84
N ALA A 394 9.09 31.74 -3.51
CA ALA A 394 9.62 32.25 -2.24
C ALA A 394 8.69 31.99 -1.05
N ASN A 395 7.38 31.81 -1.29
CA ASN A 395 6.39 31.60 -0.22
C ASN A 395 6.42 30.15 0.30
N SER A 396 6.62 29.18 -0.57
CA SER A 396 6.81 27.77 -0.18
C SER A 396 8.30 27.40 0.08
N ALA A 397 9.20 28.38 0.10
CA ALA A 397 10.66 28.14 0.14
C ALA A 397 11.13 27.38 1.39
N ASN A 398 10.40 27.51 2.50
CA ASN A 398 10.74 27.00 3.82
C ASN A 398 10.11 25.63 4.15
N ILE A 399 9.27 25.08 3.26
CA ILE A 399 8.73 23.72 3.38
C ILE A 399 9.70 22.77 2.67
N ALA A 400 10.27 21.80 3.38
CA ALA A 400 11.42 21.01 2.92
C ALA A 400 11.06 19.92 1.89
N GLY A 401 9.88 19.32 2.04
CA GLY A 401 9.26 18.35 1.13
C GLY A 401 8.13 18.99 0.34
N THR A 402 6.89 18.52 0.58
CA THR A 402 5.71 18.84 -0.22
C THR A 402 4.74 19.75 0.53
N VAL A 403 4.08 20.66 -0.21
CA VAL A 403 2.83 21.29 0.23
C VAL A 403 1.67 20.47 -0.32
N THR A 404 0.86 19.89 0.57
CA THR A 404 -0.38 19.19 0.25
C THR A 404 -1.55 20.12 0.46
N LEU A 405 -2.35 20.32 -0.59
CA LEU A 405 -3.66 20.96 -0.52
C LEU A 405 -4.69 19.84 -0.49
N GLU A 406 -5.51 19.80 0.54
CA GLU A 406 -6.45 18.72 0.83
C GLU A 406 -7.85 19.32 0.98
N ALA A 407 -8.65 19.28 -0.07
CA ALA A 407 -10.06 19.68 -0.08
C ALA A 407 -10.90 18.39 -0.04
N GLY A 408 -11.07 17.81 1.15
CA GLY A 408 -11.56 16.43 1.31
C GLY A 408 -12.96 16.31 1.91
N ASN A 409 -13.86 17.26 1.63
CA ASN A 409 -15.23 17.27 2.14
C ASN A 409 -16.23 16.88 1.05
N ASN A 410 -16.96 15.77 1.31
CA ASN A 410 -18.05 15.14 0.54
C ASN A 410 -19.27 16.03 0.17
N ALA A 411 -19.11 17.34 0.17
CA ALA A 411 -20.06 18.34 -0.32
C ALA A 411 -19.58 18.99 -1.64
N GLY A 412 -18.59 18.40 -2.31
CA GLY A 412 -18.04 18.86 -3.58
C GLY A 412 -16.84 19.80 -3.42
N ALA A 413 -15.75 19.29 -2.85
CA ALA A 413 -14.58 20.09 -2.49
C ALA A 413 -13.46 20.10 -3.56
N ASP A 414 -13.53 21.08 -4.47
CA ASP A 414 -12.53 21.35 -5.51
C ASP A 414 -11.15 21.84 -4.99
N VAL A 415 -10.08 21.68 -5.81
CA VAL A 415 -8.83 22.45 -5.69
C VAL A 415 -8.57 23.29 -6.95
N ASP A 416 -8.66 24.61 -6.80
CA ASP A 416 -8.87 25.57 -7.88
C ASP A 416 -7.68 26.53 -8.02
N PHE A 417 -6.74 26.25 -8.93
CA PHE A 417 -5.61 27.14 -9.21
C PHE A 417 -6.02 28.20 -10.23
N SER A 418 -6.29 29.42 -9.77
CA SER A 418 -6.97 30.48 -10.53
C SER A 418 -6.14 31.77 -10.69
N ASN A 419 -6.67 32.73 -11.45
CA ASN A 419 -6.16 34.09 -11.61
C ASN A 419 -4.65 34.22 -11.94
N ASN A 420 -3.78 34.40 -10.93
CA ASN A 420 -2.33 34.56 -11.11
C ASN A 420 -1.57 33.25 -10.96
N ALA A 421 -0.56 33.07 -11.83
CA ALA A 421 0.32 31.91 -11.85
C ALA A 421 0.95 31.62 -10.48
N SER A 422 0.87 30.36 -10.05
CA SER A 422 1.33 29.89 -8.74
C SER A 422 2.55 28.97 -8.85
N SER A 423 3.47 29.06 -7.88
CA SER A 423 4.70 28.26 -7.89
C SER A 423 5.14 27.77 -6.51
N PHE A 424 5.41 26.47 -6.43
CA PHE A 424 5.75 25.75 -5.20
C PHE A 424 7.17 25.17 -5.24
N ARG A 425 7.69 24.67 -4.10
CA ARG A 425 8.87 23.78 -4.11
C ARG A 425 8.49 22.39 -4.65
N ALA A 426 7.47 21.79 -4.07
CA ALA A 426 6.74 20.62 -4.56
C ALA A 426 5.26 20.78 -4.12
N VAL A 427 4.31 20.24 -4.89
CA VAL A 427 2.88 20.37 -4.57
C VAL A 427 2.11 19.10 -4.87
N THR A 428 1.23 18.73 -3.95
CA THR A 428 0.15 17.77 -4.16
C THR A 428 -1.18 18.49 -3.97
N ALA A 429 -2.10 18.35 -4.90
CA ALA A 429 -3.49 18.77 -4.76
C ALA A 429 -4.36 17.51 -4.70
N ARG A 430 -5.21 17.43 -3.68
CA ARG A 430 -6.20 16.38 -3.43
C ARG A 430 -7.55 17.04 -3.26
N ALA A 431 -8.47 16.71 -4.15
CA ALA A 431 -9.86 17.14 -4.15
C ALA A 431 -10.77 15.95 -3.88
N ASP A 432 -11.94 16.26 -3.35
CA ASP A 432 -13.14 15.42 -3.31
C ASP A 432 -13.64 15.31 -4.76
N ASP A 433 -14.24 16.41 -5.28
CA ASP A 433 -14.56 16.65 -6.70
C ASP A 433 -13.28 16.86 -7.55
N ALA A 434 -13.01 18.08 -8.06
CA ALA A 434 -12.13 18.32 -9.19
C ALA A 434 -10.83 19.07 -8.84
N VAL A 435 -9.80 18.89 -9.66
CA VAL A 435 -8.57 19.69 -9.59
C VAL A 435 -8.41 20.50 -10.87
N ASN A 436 -8.71 21.80 -10.79
CA ASN A 436 -8.76 22.70 -11.93
C ASN A 436 -7.51 23.59 -12.01
N ILE A 437 -6.77 23.49 -13.11
CA ILE A 437 -5.59 24.31 -13.40
C ILE A 437 -5.98 25.43 -14.36
N ASN A 438 -6.59 26.49 -13.82
CA ASN A 438 -7.05 27.66 -14.57
C ASN A 438 -5.96 28.75 -14.73
N ALA A 439 -4.93 28.74 -13.88
CA ALA A 439 -3.70 29.52 -13.97
C ALA A 439 -2.45 28.63 -13.95
N ASN A 440 -1.33 29.13 -14.47
CA ASN A 440 -0.11 28.32 -14.61
C ASN A 440 0.40 27.84 -13.24
N LEU A 441 0.72 26.55 -13.12
CA LEU A 441 1.28 25.93 -11.91
C LEU A 441 2.69 25.40 -12.19
N THR A 442 3.65 25.80 -11.36
CA THR A 442 5.09 25.49 -11.55
C THR A 442 5.73 24.97 -10.26
N THR A 443 6.50 23.89 -10.29
CA THR A 443 7.35 23.53 -9.15
C THR A 443 8.82 23.85 -9.42
N THR A 444 9.58 24.07 -8.34
CA THR A 444 11.00 24.46 -8.42
C THR A 444 11.97 23.37 -7.99
N VAL A 445 11.48 22.29 -7.35
CA VAL A 445 12.30 21.16 -6.90
C VAL A 445 11.63 19.80 -7.14
N GLY A 446 10.39 19.61 -6.67
CA GLY A 446 9.71 18.31 -6.71
C GLY A 446 8.66 18.16 -7.81
N ALA A 447 7.83 17.13 -7.68
CA ALA A 447 6.75 16.83 -8.60
C ALA A 447 5.53 17.75 -8.42
N ILE A 448 4.63 17.73 -9.42
CA ILE A 448 3.24 18.15 -9.29
C ILE A 448 2.40 16.86 -9.26
N SER A 449 1.60 16.66 -8.22
CA SER A 449 0.61 15.58 -8.16
C SER A 449 -0.78 16.19 -8.05
N LEU A 450 -1.71 15.84 -8.94
CA LEU A 450 -3.11 16.28 -8.88
C LEU A 450 -4.00 15.02 -8.80
N ILE A 451 -4.90 14.98 -7.82
CA ILE A 451 -5.78 13.84 -7.56
C ILE A 451 -7.20 14.37 -7.31
N ALA A 452 -8.13 13.96 -8.16
CA ALA A 452 -9.59 14.07 -8.02
C ALA A 452 -10.16 12.69 -7.70
N ASP A 453 -11.32 12.61 -7.01
CA ASP A 453 -11.75 11.46 -6.19
C ASP A 453 -10.66 11.03 -5.20
N THR A 454 -10.81 11.47 -3.93
CA THR A 454 -9.85 11.11 -2.87
C THR A 454 -10.42 10.35 -1.69
N ASP A 455 -11.72 10.05 -1.67
CA ASP A 455 -12.40 9.23 -0.67
C ASP A 455 -13.03 7.94 -1.27
N GLY A 456 -13.28 7.88 -2.59
CA GLY A 456 -14.00 6.81 -3.28
C GLY A 456 -15.51 7.07 -3.41
N GLY A 457 -15.92 8.34 -3.48
CA GLY A 457 -17.29 8.83 -3.44
C GLY A 457 -18.14 8.59 -4.69
N ALA A 458 -19.14 9.46 -4.88
CA ALA A 458 -20.09 9.44 -5.99
C ALA A 458 -20.78 10.83 -6.10
N ASP A 459 -19.96 11.86 -6.27
CA ASP A 459 -20.27 13.25 -5.97
C ASP A 459 -20.65 14.06 -7.23
N ALA A 460 -19.88 15.06 -7.66
CA ALA A 460 -20.25 15.92 -8.80
C ALA A 460 -19.51 15.58 -10.11
N VAL A 461 -18.21 15.87 -10.20
CA VAL A 461 -17.40 15.66 -11.42
C VAL A 461 -15.92 15.47 -11.05
N ASP A 462 -15.55 14.21 -10.81
CA ASP A 462 -14.28 13.82 -10.20
C ASP A 462 -13.11 13.87 -11.20
N ALA A 463 -12.77 15.08 -11.65
CA ALA A 463 -11.96 15.32 -12.84
C ALA A 463 -10.72 16.20 -12.61
N VAL A 464 -9.66 15.92 -13.35
CA VAL A 464 -8.49 16.81 -13.42
C VAL A 464 -8.54 17.60 -14.73
N VAL A 465 -8.57 18.93 -14.64
CA VAL A 465 -8.79 19.83 -15.80
C VAL A 465 -7.60 20.77 -16.00
N ILE A 466 -6.83 20.55 -17.07
CA ILE A 466 -5.60 21.30 -17.36
C ILE A 466 -5.88 22.43 -18.35
N GLY A 467 -6.39 23.56 -17.86
CA GLY A 467 -6.66 24.78 -18.65
C GLY A 467 -5.42 25.63 -18.95
N ALA A 468 -4.44 25.63 -18.04
CA ALA A 468 -3.23 26.44 -18.09
C ALA A 468 -1.93 25.59 -18.08
N LEU A 469 -0.76 26.23 -18.09
CA LEU A 469 0.53 25.53 -18.17
C LEU A 469 0.88 24.81 -16.86
N LEU A 470 1.19 23.52 -16.95
CA LEU A 470 1.92 22.78 -15.92
C LEU A 470 3.42 22.75 -16.24
N ALA A 471 4.24 23.15 -15.27
CA ALA A 471 5.70 23.15 -15.35
C ALA A 471 6.33 22.51 -14.09
N PRO A 472 6.28 21.16 -13.96
CA PRO A 472 6.91 20.46 -12.85
C PRO A 472 8.45 20.44 -12.98
N ALA A 473 9.16 20.36 -11.86
CA ALA A 473 10.62 20.27 -11.82
C ALA A 473 11.16 18.83 -11.88
N ALA A 474 10.43 17.83 -11.36
CA ALA A 474 10.93 16.46 -11.22
C ALA A 474 10.03 15.35 -11.81
N GLY A 475 8.72 15.55 -11.85
CA GLY A 475 7.77 14.51 -12.28
C GLY A 475 6.33 15.00 -12.20
N ILE A 476 5.41 14.20 -12.78
CA ILE A 476 3.99 14.51 -12.77
C ILE A 476 3.11 13.26 -12.80
N SER A 477 2.17 13.24 -11.87
CA SER A 477 1.12 12.23 -11.74
C SER A 477 -0.22 12.95 -11.70
N LEU A 478 -1.10 12.66 -12.67
CA LEU A 478 -2.47 13.15 -12.69
C LEU A 478 -3.40 11.95 -12.50
N SER A 479 -4.33 12.01 -11.54
CA SER A 479 -5.30 10.95 -11.26
C SER A 479 -6.70 11.54 -11.06
N SER A 480 -7.72 10.85 -11.56
CA SER A 480 -9.13 11.23 -11.49
C SER A 480 -9.99 9.97 -11.58
N ALA A 481 -11.17 9.93 -10.97
CA ALA A 481 -12.15 8.87 -11.26
C ALA A 481 -12.86 9.09 -12.61
N ASP A 482 -13.47 10.26 -12.81
CA ASP A 482 -14.43 10.45 -13.91
C ASP A 482 -13.84 11.07 -15.19
N GLY A 483 -12.67 11.71 -15.10
CA GLY A 483 -11.84 11.94 -16.29
C GLY A 483 -10.73 12.98 -16.20
N LEU A 484 -9.87 12.98 -17.21
CA LEU A 484 -8.71 13.85 -17.32
C LEU A 484 -8.75 14.62 -18.64
N THR A 485 -8.87 15.95 -18.55
CA THR A 485 -9.01 16.83 -19.74
C THR A 485 -7.82 17.78 -19.88
N ILE A 486 -6.99 17.54 -20.89
CA ILE A 486 -5.83 18.37 -21.22
C ILE A 486 -6.21 19.45 -22.25
N SER A 487 -6.27 20.71 -21.82
CA SER A 487 -6.64 21.87 -22.65
C SER A 487 -5.49 22.86 -22.89
N ASN A 488 -4.30 22.61 -22.34
CA ASN A 488 -3.09 23.40 -22.59
C ASN A 488 -1.91 22.51 -23.01
N ASN A 489 -0.92 23.10 -23.67
CA ASN A 489 0.28 22.37 -24.09
C ASN A 489 1.11 21.94 -22.88
N PHE A 490 1.42 20.65 -22.84
CA PHE A 490 1.98 19.98 -21.69
C PHE A 490 3.25 19.24 -22.11
N SER A 491 4.40 19.86 -21.86
CA SER A 491 5.70 19.30 -22.26
C SER A 491 6.66 19.27 -21.08
N PHE A 492 7.17 18.09 -20.74
CA PHE A 492 7.99 17.87 -19.56
C PHE A 492 9.13 16.87 -19.84
N ALA A 493 10.24 16.98 -19.10
CA ALA A 493 11.46 16.19 -19.28
C ALA A 493 11.60 15.12 -18.18
N GLY A 494 10.65 14.19 -18.17
CA GLY A 494 10.61 13.01 -17.31
C GLY A 494 9.36 12.18 -17.63
N ASP A 495 9.19 11.04 -16.97
CA ASP A 495 8.04 10.18 -17.20
C ASP A 495 6.72 10.90 -16.86
N ILE A 496 5.71 10.71 -17.71
CA ILE A 496 4.36 11.27 -17.55
C ILE A 496 3.41 10.10 -17.28
N THR A 497 2.78 10.09 -16.11
CA THR A 497 1.74 9.12 -15.74
C THR A 497 0.40 9.82 -15.56
N LEU A 498 -0.56 9.41 -16.37
CA LEU A 498 -1.90 9.96 -16.43
C LEU A 498 -2.88 8.83 -16.14
N ASN A 499 -3.72 8.97 -15.12
CA ASN A 499 -4.85 8.08 -14.90
C ASN A 499 -6.16 8.87 -14.98
N ALA A 500 -6.97 8.57 -15.98
CA ALA A 500 -8.30 9.15 -16.15
C ALA A 500 -9.38 8.33 -15.43
N ASP A 501 -9.09 7.09 -15.02
CA ASP A 501 -9.98 6.15 -14.33
C ASP A 501 -9.26 5.57 -13.10
N GLY A 502 -9.33 6.32 -12.00
CA GLY A 502 -8.67 6.08 -10.71
C GLY A 502 -9.22 4.87 -9.95
N ASN A 503 -10.55 4.74 -9.95
CA ASN A 503 -11.29 3.72 -9.20
C ASN A 503 -11.47 2.41 -10.00
N ASN A 504 -11.18 2.41 -11.31
CA ASN A 504 -11.34 1.29 -12.25
C ASN A 504 -12.82 0.81 -12.35
N ASP A 505 -13.79 1.72 -12.21
CA ASP A 505 -15.22 1.40 -12.32
C ASP A 505 -15.72 1.29 -13.78
N GLY A 506 -15.01 1.92 -14.73
CA GLY A 506 -15.31 1.90 -16.16
C GLY A 506 -15.87 3.22 -16.73
N VAL A 507 -16.02 4.26 -15.91
CA VAL A 507 -16.04 5.69 -16.24
C VAL A 507 -14.59 6.22 -16.26
N GLY A 508 -14.32 7.49 -16.57
CA GLY A 508 -12.95 7.99 -16.71
C GLY A 508 -12.50 8.22 -18.16
N LEU A 509 -12.90 9.34 -18.75
CA LEU A 509 -12.53 9.70 -20.13
C LEU A 509 -11.21 10.49 -20.18
N PHE A 510 -10.21 9.98 -20.90
CA PHE A 510 -8.99 10.74 -21.21
C PHE A 510 -9.18 11.61 -22.46
N THR A 511 -9.21 12.94 -22.31
CA THR A 511 -9.32 13.89 -23.43
C THR A 511 -8.07 14.76 -23.55
N VAL A 512 -7.54 14.89 -24.78
CA VAL A 512 -6.54 15.92 -25.13
C VAL A 512 -7.14 16.80 -26.22
N ASN A 513 -7.30 18.10 -25.97
CA ASN A 513 -8.05 18.97 -26.86
C ASN A 513 -7.36 19.27 -28.22
N GLY A 514 -8.15 19.67 -29.21
CA GLY A 514 -7.70 19.89 -30.59
C GLY A 514 -6.60 20.94 -30.70
N GLY A 515 -5.44 20.57 -31.23
CA GLY A 515 -4.27 21.44 -31.36
C GLY A 515 -3.36 21.50 -30.13
N ILE A 516 -3.66 20.74 -29.08
CA ILE A 516 -2.82 20.57 -27.90
C ILE A 516 -1.79 19.44 -28.10
N ALA A 517 -0.63 19.55 -27.46
CA ALA A 517 0.39 18.51 -27.41
C ALA A 517 0.70 18.08 -25.96
N VAL A 518 0.77 16.76 -25.74
CA VAL A 518 1.36 16.13 -24.56
C VAL A 518 2.71 15.53 -24.98
N ASP A 519 3.81 15.94 -24.35
CA ASP A 519 5.17 15.60 -24.78
C ASP A 519 6.10 15.30 -23.58
N SER A 520 6.45 14.02 -23.38
CA SER A 520 7.38 13.57 -22.31
C SER A 520 8.86 13.74 -22.66
N GLN A 521 9.20 14.43 -23.76
CA GLN A 521 10.56 14.77 -24.18
C GLN A 521 11.55 13.60 -24.14
N ASN A 522 11.15 12.45 -24.72
CA ASN A 522 11.89 11.18 -24.84
C ASN A 522 11.78 10.20 -23.65
N ASN A 523 10.95 10.50 -22.64
CA ASN A 523 10.68 9.63 -21.49
C ASN A 523 9.35 8.86 -21.68
N ALA A 524 8.96 7.99 -20.74
CA ALA A 524 7.71 7.22 -20.88
C ALA A 524 6.46 8.11 -20.82
N LEU A 525 5.42 7.70 -21.54
CA LEU A 525 4.07 8.28 -21.45
C LEU A 525 3.07 7.14 -21.22
N THR A 526 2.58 7.03 -19.99
CA THR A 526 1.58 6.02 -19.59
C THR A 526 0.26 6.71 -19.32
N ILE A 527 -0.80 6.24 -19.97
CA ILE A 527 -2.15 6.80 -19.90
C ILE A 527 -3.11 5.64 -19.62
N THR A 528 -3.70 5.62 -18.43
CA THR A 528 -4.76 4.68 -18.04
C THR A 528 -6.11 5.38 -18.15
N ALA A 529 -7.12 4.75 -18.72
CA ALA A 529 -8.46 5.32 -18.88
C ALA A 529 -9.51 4.24 -19.17
N ALA A 530 -10.77 4.55 -18.92
CA ALA A 530 -11.88 3.79 -19.48
C ALA A 530 -11.95 3.97 -21.01
N ASP A 531 -11.89 5.20 -21.51
CA ASP A 531 -11.85 5.47 -22.96
C ASP A 531 -10.95 6.67 -23.29
N PHE A 532 -10.58 6.79 -24.57
CA PHE A 532 -9.66 7.81 -25.07
C PHE A 532 -10.36 8.68 -26.12
N ASN A 533 -10.19 10.00 -25.99
CA ASN A 533 -10.64 11.01 -26.94
C ASN A 533 -9.46 11.94 -27.24
N ILE A 534 -8.50 11.45 -28.01
CA ILE A 534 -7.31 12.23 -28.37
C ILE A 534 -7.70 13.13 -29.54
N LEU A 535 -7.93 14.42 -29.29
CA LEU A 535 -8.11 15.46 -30.32
C LEU A 535 -6.80 16.18 -30.65
N GLY A 536 -5.89 16.29 -29.67
CA GLY A 536 -4.52 16.79 -29.81
C GLY A 536 -3.51 15.75 -30.30
N THR A 537 -2.27 15.86 -29.82
CA THR A 537 -1.13 14.98 -30.16
C THR A 537 -0.45 14.45 -28.91
N LEU A 538 0.08 13.23 -28.98
CA LEU A 538 0.87 12.58 -27.94
C LEU A 538 2.29 12.34 -28.46
N ASN A 539 3.32 12.66 -27.69
CA ASN A 539 4.72 12.42 -28.04
C ASN A 539 5.50 11.83 -26.85
N SER A 540 6.16 10.69 -27.08
CA SER A 540 7.10 10.08 -26.12
C SER A 540 8.54 10.03 -26.64
N GLY A 541 8.84 10.55 -27.84
CA GLY A 541 10.20 10.56 -28.39
C GLY A 541 10.80 9.16 -28.50
N THR A 542 11.83 8.85 -27.70
CA THR A 542 12.41 7.49 -27.58
C THR A 542 11.82 6.64 -26.46
N GLY A 543 10.94 7.19 -25.62
CA GLY A 543 10.25 6.47 -24.56
C GLY A 543 9.14 5.56 -25.09
N LEU A 544 8.69 4.65 -24.23
CA LEU A 544 7.50 3.83 -24.48
C LEU A 544 6.24 4.70 -24.32
N MET A 545 5.28 4.54 -25.23
CA MET A 545 3.91 5.03 -25.05
C MET A 545 3.02 3.85 -24.66
N SER A 546 2.20 4.00 -23.63
CA SER A 546 1.27 2.96 -23.15
C SER A 546 -0.11 3.55 -22.95
N LEU A 547 -1.10 3.04 -23.68
CA LEU A 547 -2.52 3.34 -23.50
C LEU A 547 -3.19 2.12 -22.85
N LEU A 548 -3.52 2.23 -21.58
CA LEU A 548 -3.99 1.14 -20.74
C LEU A 548 -5.50 1.26 -20.51
N ALA A 549 -6.22 0.18 -20.77
CA ALA A 549 -7.67 0.10 -20.57
C ALA A 549 -8.01 -0.49 -19.20
N THR A 550 -9.10 0.01 -18.62
CA THR A 550 -9.64 -0.40 -17.31
C THR A 550 -10.85 -1.33 -17.42
N ASN A 551 -11.29 -1.85 -16.26
CA ASN A 551 -12.59 -2.52 -16.06
C ASN A 551 -12.92 -3.71 -17.01
N GLY A 552 -11.92 -4.28 -17.71
CA GLY A 552 -12.16 -5.35 -18.71
C GLY A 552 -12.81 -4.84 -20.00
N ARG A 553 -12.77 -3.53 -20.28
CA ARG A 553 -13.43 -2.89 -21.44
C ARG A 553 -12.82 -3.41 -22.75
N THR A 554 -13.66 -3.78 -23.72
CA THR A 554 -13.19 -4.28 -25.03
C THR A 554 -12.66 -3.14 -25.90
N ILE A 555 -11.58 -3.38 -26.65
CA ILE A 555 -10.84 -2.34 -27.38
C ILE A 555 -11.01 -2.49 -28.90
N GLY A 556 -11.31 -1.40 -29.59
CA GLY A 556 -11.30 -1.30 -31.04
C GLY A 556 -10.09 -0.51 -31.52
N VAL A 557 -9.30 -1.07 -32.44
CA VAL A 557 -8.09 -0.43 -32.98
C VAL A 557 -8.23 -0.28 -34.50
N GLY A 558 -8.27 0.96 -34.99
CA GLY A 558 -8.35 1.29 -36.42
C GLY A 558 -9.73 1.77 -36.88
N ASP A 559 -10.37 1.02 -37.79
CA ASP A 559 -11.70 1.34 -38.33
C ASP A 559 -12.86 0.70 -37.53
N THR A 560 -12.55 -0.01 -36.44
CA THR A 560 -13.53 -0.72 -35.59
C THR A 560 -13.66 -0.06 -34.22
N ALA A 561 -14.89 0.11 -33.74
CA ALA A 561 -15.20 0.75 -32.46
C ALA A 561 -15.71 -0.29 -31.44
N ARG A 562 -15.32 -0.14 -30.17
CA ARG A 562 -15.71 -1.02 -29.05
C ARG A 562 -16.06 -0.17 -27.82
N ASN A 563 -15.85 -0.68 -26.60
CA ASN A 563 -15.99 0.13 -25.39
C ASN A 563 -14.89 1.19 -25.33
N VAL A 564 -13.65 0.79 -25.65
CA VAL A 564 -12.50 1.66 -25.90
C VAL A 564 -12.33 1.79 -27.41
N THR A 565 -12.07 2.98 -27.95
CA THR A 565 -11.78 3.14 -29.39
C THR A 565 -10.50 3.92 -29.64
N ILE A 566 -9.49 3.25 -30.22
CA ILE A 566 -8.25 3.87 -30.69
C ILE A 566 -8.31 3.96 -32.22
N SER A 567 -8.82 5.06 -32.72
CA SER A 567 -9.01 5.27 -34.16
C SER A 567 -7.69 5.53 -34.90
N LYS A 568 -7.68 5.32 -36.23
CA LYS A 568 -6.54 5.69 -37.09
C LYS A 568 -6.12 7.15 -36.97
N ALA A 569 -7.08 8.04 -36.75
CA ALA A 569 -6.79 9.45 -36.56
C ALA A 569 -5.93 9.66 -35.31
N GLU A 570 -6.21 8.92 -34.23
CA GLU A 570 -5.50 9.00 -32.95
C GLU A 570 -4.11 8.37 -33.04
N LEU A 571 -3.99 7.19 -33.64
CA LEU A 571 -2.69 6.57 -33.97
C LEU A 571 -1.81 7.54 -34.80
N GLY A 572 -2.37 8.17 -35.83
CA GLY A 572 -1.69 9.17 -36.66
C GLY A 572 -1.36 10.50 -35.96
N ARG A 573 -1.68 10.63 -34.66
CA ARG A 573 -1.31 11.78 -33.80
C ARG A 573 -0.45 11.36 -32.60
N MET A 574 -0.06 10.09 -32.52
CA MET A 574 0.93 9.57 -31.58
C MET A 574 2.32 9.59 -32.22
N THR A 575 3.34 9.98 -31.44
CA THR A 575 4.75 9.92 -31.83
C THR A 575 5.53 9.15 -30.77
N THR A 576 6.20 8.09 -31.17
CA THR A 576 7.06 7.26 -30.32
C THR A 576 8.05 6.50 -31.17
N THR A 577 9.24 6.22 -30.64
CA THR A 577 10.22 5.30 -31.25
C THR A 577 10.68 4.21 -30.30
N GLY A 578 10.32 4.28 -29.01
CA GLY A 578 10.51 3.19 -28.04
C GLY A 578 9.47 2.07 -28.21
N GLY A 579 8.25 2.42 -28.66
CA GLY A 579 7.16 1.48 -28.92
C GLY A 579 5.81 2.03 -28.49
N LEU A 580 4.74 1.31 -28.84
CA LEU A 580 3.37 1.63 -28.43
C LEU A 580 2.68 0.38 -27.86
N THR A 581 2.25 0.43 -26.60
CA THR A 581 1.39 -0.60 -25.99
C THR A 581 -0.06 -0.11 -25.96
N ILE A 582 -1.00 -0.96 -26.35
CA ILE A 582 -2.45 -0.75 -26.21
C ILE A 582 -3.03 -1.97 -25.49
N GLY A 583 -3.73 -1.75 -24.37
CA GLY A 583 -4.40 -2.82 -23.62
C GLY A 583 -3.98 -2.89 -22.16
N GLY A 584 -3.30 -3.96 -21.75
CA GLY A 584 -2.84 -4.19 -20.38
C GLY A 584 -3.61 -5.31 -19.66
N ALA A 585 -3.19 -5.61 -18.44
CA ALA A 585 -3.81 -6.64 -17.58
C ALA A 585 -5.30 -6.38 -17.25
N ASN A 586 -5.78 -5.14 -17.37
CA ASN A 586 -7.18 -4.78 -17.14
C ASN A 586 -8.00 -4.65 -18.45
N ALA A 587 -7.43 -4.97 -19.61
CA ALA A 587 -8.11 -4.84 -20.90
C ALA A 587 -8.99 -6.05 -21.24
N GLY A 588 -10.15 -5.79 -21.84
CA GLY A 588 -10.95 -6.82 -22.51
C GLY A 588 -10.41 -7.15 -23.91
N SER A 589 -11.12 -8.01 -24.64
CA SER A 589 -10.71 -8.44 -25.99
C SER A 589 -10.48 -7.27 -26.95
N ILE A 590 -9.40 -7.36 -27.73
CA ILE A 590 -8.98 -6.33 -28.70
C ILE A 590 -9.43 -6.76 -30.10
N THR A 591 -10.19 -5.91 -30.79
CA THR A 591 -10.51 -6.06 -32.21
C THR A 591 -9.68 -5.08 -33.03
N VAL A 592 -9.02 -5.56 -34.07
CA VAL A 592 -8.18 -4.76 -34.97
C VAL A 592 -8.79 -4.73 -36.37
N ASP A 593 -8.84 -3.55 -36.99
CA ASP A 593 -9.36 -3.41 -38.35
C ASP A 593 -8.62 -2.37 -39.22
N ASN A 594 -8.27 -2.79 -40.43
CA ASN A 594 -7.80 -1.96 -41.55
C ASN A 594 -6.55 -1.08 -41.29
N ILE A 595 -5.64 -1.44 -40.38
CA ILE A 595 -4.47 -0.59 -40.02
C ILE A 595 -3.45 -0.53 -41.17
N VAL A 596 -3.12 0.67 -41.62
CA VAL A 596 -2.16 0.94 -42.71
C VAL A 596 -0.89 1.57 -42.13
N ARG A 597 0.13 0.76 -41.82
CA ARG A 597 1.40 1.19 -41.19
C ARG A 597 1.99 2.49 -41.74
N ALA A 598 2.01 2.64 -43.06
CA ALA A 598 2.63 3.78 -43.74
C ALA A 598 1.82 5.09 -43.69
N ALA A 599 0.61 5.07 -43.12
CA ALA A 599 -0.24 6.23 -42.89
C ALA A 599 -0.59 6.37 -41.39
N ASP A 600 -1.11 5.31 -40.79
CA ASP A 600 -1.67 5.31 -39.43
C ASP A 600 -0.60 5.17 -38.34
N LEU A 601 0.54 4.55 -38.67
CA LEU A 601 1.67 4.30 -37.76
C LEU A 601 2.97 5.01 -38.20
N ALA A 602 2.87 6.03 -39.06
CA ALA A 602 4.06 6.64 -39.69
C ALA A 602 5.03 7.33 -38.71
N THR A 603 4.53 7.75 -37.54
CA THR A 603 5.26 8.37 -36.43
C THR A 603 5.45 7.43 -35.23
N ILE A 604 4.99 6.18 -35.34
CA ILE A 604 5.18 5.13 -34.34
C ILE A 604 6.29 4.20 -34.86
N GLY A 605 7.39 4.12 -34.12
CA GLY A 605 8.51 3.21 -34.33
C GLY A 605 8.57 2.12 -33.27
N GLY A 606 9.63 1.30 -33.31
CA GLY A 606 9.80 0.20 -32.38
C GLY A 606 8.76 -0.92 -32.59
N THR A 607 8.40 -1.57 -31.48
CA THR A 607 7.37 -2.61 -31.43
C THR A 607 6.02 -2.00 -31.06
N VAL A 608 4.96 -2.40 -31.76
CA VAL A 608 3.59 -2.21 -31.27
C VAL A 608 3.19 -3.46 -30.48
N THR A 609 2.67 -3.29 -29.28
CA THR A 609 2.15 -4.37 -28.43
C THR A 609 0.64 -4.20 -28.29
N LEU A 610 -0.12 -5.23 -28.64
CA LEU A 610 -1.54 -5.32 -28.32
C LEU A 610 -1.71 -6.35 -27.22
N ASP A 611 -2.15 -5.91 -26.04
CA ASP A 611 -2.15 -6.72 -24.83
C ASP A 611 -3.58 -6.90 -24.30
N ALA A 612 -4.23 -7.99 -24.70
CA ALA A 612 -5.53 -8.43 -24.20
C ALA A 612 -5.33 -9.22 -22.88
N GLY A 613 -4.70 -8.58 -21.91
CA GLY A 613 -4.19 -9.23 -20.69
C GLY A 613 -5.24 -9.54 -19.62
N GLY A 614 -6.50 -9.16 -19.82
CA GLY A 614 -7.60 -9.41 -18.88
C GLY A 614 -8.22 -10.82 -18.98
N ALA A 615 -8.99 -11.17 -17.95
CA ALA A 615 -9.56 -12.51 -17.76
C ALA A 615 -10.38 -13.00 -18.97
N GLY A 616 -9.85 -13.98 -19.71
CA GLY A 616 -10.50 -14.54 -20.90
C GLY A 616 -10.58 -13.61 -22.11
N ALA A 617 -9.71 -12.59 -22.19
CA ALA A 617 -9.63 -11.68 -23.32
C ALA A 617 -8.80 -12.25 -24.50
N ALA A 618 -9.21 -11.92 -25.73
CA ALA A 618 -8.64 -12.43 -26.99
C ALA A 618 -8.33 -11.29 -27.98
N ILE A 619 -7.57 -11.57 -29.06
CA ILE A 619 -7.29 -10.57 -30.12
C ILE A 619 -7.82 -11.04 -31.49
N ASP A 620 -8.73 -10.27 -32.08
CA ASP A 620 -9.37 -10.58 -33.36
C ASP A 620 -9.04 -9.54 -34.45
N PHE A 621 -8.43 -9.97 -35.56
CA PHE A 621 -8.22 -9.15 -36.76
C PHE A 621 -9.39 -9.39 -37.73
N SER A 622 -10.39 -8.49 -37.73
CA SER A 622 -11.77 -8.86 -38.10
C SER A 622 -12.17 -8.66 -39.57
N THR A 623 -12.06 -7.44 -40.10
CA THR A 623 -12.92 -7.00 -41.22
C THR A 623 -12.15 -6.66 -42.50
N ALA A 624 -11.02 -5.95 -42.41
CA ALA A 624 -10.06 -5.69 -43.48
C ALA A 624 -8.60 -5.88 -43.03
N ASP A 625 -7.71 -6.05 -44.00
CA ASP A 625 -6.30 -6.37 -43.80
C ASP A 625 -5.53 -5.28 -43.03
N SER A 626 -4.59 -5.68 -42.19
CA SER A 626 -3.86 -4.77 -41.28
C SER A 626 -2.34 -4.94 -41.36
N SER A 627 -1.59 -3.91 -40.96
CA SER A 627 -0.14 -3.85 -41.14
C SER A 627 0.60 -3.05 -40.08
N PHE A 628 1.75 -3.57 -39.62
CA PHE A 628 2.46 -3.09 -38.43
C PHE A 628 4.00 -3.08 -38.60
N ASN A 629 4.71 -2.53 -37.62
CA ASN A 629 6.19 -2.49 -37.54
C ASN A 629 6.75 -3.87 -37.11
N ALA A 630 7.49 -3.94 -36.01
CA ALA A 630 7.48 -5.15 -35.17
C ALA A 630 6.15 -5.20 -34.39
N LEU A 631 5.69 -6.39 -34.04
CA LEU A 631 4.39 -6.61 -33.41
C LEU A 631 4.48 -7.66 -32.30
N THR A 632 3.97 -7.33 -31.12
CA THR A 632 3.71 -8.29 -30.03
C THR A 632 2.21 -8.38 -29.81
N LEU A 633 1.70 -9.60 -29.69
CA LEU A 633 0.30 -9.89 -29.36
C LEU A 633 0.29 -10.77 -28.10
N THR A 634 -0.38 -10.35 -27.04
CA THR A 634 -0.54 -11.10 -25.78
C THR A 634 -2.02 -11.23 -25.43
N SER A 635 -2.48 -12.44 -25.07
CA SER A 635 -3.88 -12.67 -24.67
C SER A 635 -4.04 -13.87 -23.72
N GLN A 636 -5.23 -14.05 -23.13
CA GLN A 636 -5.60 -15.22 -22.28
C GLN A 636 -6.59 -16.19 -22.96
N ALA A 637 -7.11 -15.85 -24.14
CA ALA A 637 -8.16 -16.62 -24.81
C ALA A 637 -8.02 -16.69 -26.34
N GLY A 638 -6.79 -16.65 -26.86
CA GLY A 638 -6.52 -16.86 -28.27
C GLY A 638 -6.25 -15.60 -29.09
N VAL A 639 -5.79 -15.80 -30.33
CA VAL A 639 -5.56 -14.75 -31.33
C VAL A 639 -6.05 -15.25 -32.70
N THR A 640 -7.02 -14.55 -33.29
CA THR A 640 -7.67 -14.94 -34.56
C THR A 640 -7.33 -13.98 -35.70
N LEU A 641 -6.65 -14.47 -36.72
CA LEU A 641 -6.44 -13.76 -37.99
C LEU A 641 -7.53 -14.12 -38.99
N ASN A 642 -8.66 -13.41 -38.93
CA ASN A 642 -9.70 -13.50 -39.97
C ASN A 642 -9.33 -12.73 -41.24
N ARG A 643 -8.33 -11.83 -41.18
CA ARG A 643 -7.78 -11.00 -42.27
C ARG A 643 -6.28 -11.16 -42.42
N ASN A 644 -5.70 -10.64 -43.51
CA ASN A 644 -4.24 -10.66 -43.67
C ASN A 644 -3.56 -9.68 -42.71
N LEU A 645 -2.43 -10.10 -42.15
CA LEU A 645 -1.60 -9.32 -41.24
C LEU A 645 -0.18 -9.23 -41.81
N THR A 646 0.27 -8.02 -42.16
CA THR A 646 1.61 -7.80 -42.74
C THR A 646 2.48 -6.92 -41.85
N THR A 647 3.52 -7.48 -41.26
CA THR A 647 4.46 -6.73 -40.41
C THR A 647 5.78 -6.43 -41.15
N THR A 648 6.69 -5.70 -40.52
CA THR A 648 8.01 -5.35 -41.08
C THR A 648 9.20 -5.51 -40.12
N GLY A 649 8.92 -5.94 -38.88
CA GLY A 649 9.91 -6.41 -37.91
C GLY A 649 9.52 -7.77 -37.34
N VAL A 650 10.20 -8.19 -36.28
CA VAL A 650 9.90 -9.44 -35.55
C VAL A 650 8.45 -9.46 -35.08
N VAL A 651 7.85 -10.65 -35.09
CA VAL A 651 6.51 -10.89 -34.54
C VAL A 651 6.60 -11.90 -33.40
N SER A 652 6.03 -11.54 -32.26
CA SER A 652 5.83 -12.43 -31.11
C SER A 652 4.35 -12.52 -30.82
N ILE A 653 3.84 -13.73 -30.63
CA ILE A 653 2.43 -13.99 -30.29
C ILE A 653 2.44 -14.94 -29.10
N ASP A 654 1.71 -14.58 -28.05
CA ASP A 654 1.43 -15.43 -26.90
C ASP A 654 -0.07 -15.40 -26.64
N THR A 655 -0.74 -16.54 -26.78
CA THR A 655 -2.22 -16.60 -26.84
C THR A 655 -2.88 -17.19 -25.59
N ASP A 656 -2.08 -17.63 -24.62
CA ASP A 656 -2.46 -18.28 -23.36
C ASP A 656 -1.48 -17.81 -22.25
N THR A 657 -1.44 -16.50 -22.02
CA THR A 657 -0.48 -15.84 -21.12
C THR A 657 -0.64 -16.22 -19.65
N ASP A 658 -1.81 -16.69 -19.21
CA ASP A 658 -2.01 -17.27 -17.87
C ASP A 658 -1.72 -18.78 -17.83
N ASN A 659 -1.36 -19.39 -18.98
CA ASN A 659 -0.91 -20.77 -19.15
C ASN A 659 -1.94 -21.78 -18.61
N ASN A 660 -3.21 -21.54 -18.89
CA ASN A 660 -4.33 -22.33 -18.39
C ASN A 660 -4.69 -23.54 -19.29
N GLY A 661 -4.09 -23.62 -20.50
CA GLY A 661 -4.37 -24.65 -21.49
C GLY A 661 -5.55 -24.30 -22.41
N ALA A 662 -5.87 -23.01 -22.54
CA ALA A 662 -6.85 -22.50 -23.50
C ALA A 662 -6.37 -21.17 -24.08
N GLY A 663 -6.37 -21.09 -25.40
CA GLY A 663 -5.88 -19.92 -26.11
C GLY A 663 -5.17 -20.35 -27.38
N ASP A 664 -5.93 -20.43 -28.47
CA ASP A 664 -5.44 -20.94 -29.75
C ASP A 664 -5.00 -19.78 -30.66
N PHE A 665 -3.94 -20.01 -31.44
CA PHE A 665 -3.56 -19.14 -32.54
C PHE A 665 -4.20 -19.62 -33.84
N THR A 666 -5.17 -18.89 -34.37
CA THR A 666 -5.92 -19.27 -35.57
C THR A 666 -5.59 -18.35 -36.75
N VAL A 667 -5.24 -18.93 -37.89
CA VAL A 667 -5.20 -18.20 -39.18
C VAL A 667 -6.26 -18.77 -40.11
N ALA A 668 -7.22 -17.93 -40.49
CA ALA A 668 -8.37 -18.33 -41.28
C ALA A 668 -8.03 -18.64 -42.74
N GLY A 669 -8.86 -19.46 -43.39
CA GLY A 669 -8.65 -19.93 -44.75
C GLY A 669 -8.41 -18.82 -45.75
N ALA A 670 -7.37 -18.99 -46.57
CA ALA A 670 -6.85 -18.02 -47.56
C ALA A 670 -6.28 -16.70 -46.99
N MET A 671 -6.20 -16.52 -45.66
CA MET A 671 -5.49 -15.39 -45.05
C MET A 671 -4.00 -15.69 -44.86
N ALA A 672 -3.20 -14.67 -44.54
CA ALA A 672 -1.77 -14.78 -44.29
C ALA A 672 -1.29 -13.88 -43.15
N LEU A 673 -0.40 -14.42 -42.29
CA LEU A 673 0.55 -13.64 -41.51
C LEU A 673 1.87 -13.58 -42.27
N ASN A 674 2.32 -12.39 -42.65
CA ASN A 674 3.57 -12.15 -43.37
C ASN A 674 4.45 -11.17 -42.60
N THR A 675 5.63 -11.60 -42.16
CA THR A 675 6.53 -10.74 -41.37
C THR A 675 7.48 -9.88 -42.21
N GLY A 676 7.40 -9.98 -43.54
CA GLY A 676 8.28 -9.27 -44.47
C GLY A 676 9.72 -9.80 -44.51
N GLY A 677 10.01 -10.97 -43.94
CA GLY A 677 11.36 -11.55 -43.87
C GLY A 677 11.98 -11.58 -42.45
N ASN A 678 11.16 -11.43 -41.40
CA ASN A 678 11.59 -11.37 -40.00
C ASN A 678 11.16 -12.60 -39.20
N ALA A 679 11.78 -12.83 -38.05
CA ALA A 679 11.43 -13.96 -37.18
C ALA A 679 9.97 -13.89 -36.68
N LEU A 680 9.36 -15.06 -36.55
CA LEU A 680 8.01 -15.26 -35.99
C LEU A 680 8.11 -16.25 -34.82
N SER A 681 7.57 -15.89 -33.66
CA SER A 681 7.33 -16.83 -32.56
C SER A 681 5.84 -16.82 -32.21
N VAL A 682 5.28 -18.01 -31.98
CA VAL A 682 3.93 -18.20 -31.46
C VAL A 682 4.00 -19.16 -30.28
N THR A 683 3.46 -18.76 -29.15
CA THR A 683 3.16 -19.61 -27.98
C THR A 683 1.63 -19.73 -27.90
N ALA A 684 1.10 -20.95 -27.87
CA ALA A 684 -0.34 -21.22 -27.87
C ALA A 684 -0.69 -22.59 -27.29
N ASN A 685 -1.96 -22.82 -26.95
CA ASN A 685 -2.47 -24.18 -26.73
C ASN A 685 -2.48 -24.97 -28.06
N ASP A 686 -3.07 -24.42 -29.13
CA ASP A 686 -3.00 -24.98 -30.48
C ASP A 686 -2.80 -23.90 -31.57
N ALA A 687 -2.28 -24.28 -32.74
CA ALA A 687 -1.99 -23.42 -33.87
C ALA A 687 -2.75 -23.88 -35.13
N ILE A 688 -3.95 -23.32 -35.33
CA ILE A 688 -4.92 -23.73 -36.36
C ILE A 688 -4.64 -22.96 -37.66
N LEU A 689 -3.79 -23.53 -38.53
CA LEU A 689 -3.22 -22.86 -39.70
C LEU A 689 -3.93 -23.20 -41.02
N THR A 690 -5.21 -22.81 -41.13
CA THR A 690 -5.97 -22.96 -42.39
C THR A 690 -5.60 -21.90 -43.44
N GLY A 691 -5.08 -20.76 -43.00
CA GLY A 691 -4.31 -19.81 -43.81
C GLY A 691 -2.79 -20.01 -43.64
N THR A 692 -1.99 -19.04 -44.07
CA THR A 692 -0.52 -19.19 -44.19
C THR A 692 0.28 -18.38 -43.17
N LEU A 693 1.43 -18.91 -42.76
CA LEU A 693 2.47 -18.19 -42.00
C LEU A 693 3.70 -18.01 -42.88
N ASN A 694 4.20 -16.79 -43.00
CA ASN A 694 5.35 -16.48 -43.85
C ASN A 694 6.35 -15.57 -43.13
N SER A 695 7.37 -16.19 -42.52
CA SER A 695 8.57 -15.50 -42.05
C SER A 695 9.61 -15.34 -43.17
N GLY A 696 9.44 -16.05 -44.29
CA GLY A 696 10.25 -15.97 -45.48
C GLY A 696 11.52 -16.83 -45.41
N ALA A 697 12.14 -17.04 -46.57
CA ALA A 697 13.27 -17.98 -46.75
C ALA A 697 14.59 -17.56 -46.07
N ALA A 698 14.58 -16.55 -45.20
CA ALA A 698 15.75 -16.05 -44.46
C ALA A 698 15.57 -15.95 -42.93
N ALA A 699 14.34 -16.10 -42.41
CA ALA A 699 14.06 -16.03 -40.97
C ALA A 699 13.42 -17.33 -40.45
N ALA A 700 13.48 -17.53 -39.14
CA ALA A 700 12.90 -18.71 -38.49
C ALA A 700 11.46 -18.45 -38.04
N THR A 701 10.65 -19.51 -38.05
CA THR A 701 9.37 -19.58 -37.34
C THR A 701 9.53 -20.55 -36.16
N SER A 702 9.03 -20.18 -34.99
CA SER A 702 8.88 -21.08 -33.84
C SER A 702 7.41 -21.20 -33.47
N LEU A 703 6.94 -22.44 -33.29
CA LEU A 703 5.63 -22.77 -32.74
C LEU A 703 5.84 -23.51 -31.42
N LEU A 704 5.39 -22.91 -30.32
CA LEU A 704 5.62 -23.32 -28.94
C LEU A 704 4.27 -23.63 -28.27
N VAL A 705 4.27 -24.54 -27.29
CA VAL A 705 3.10 -24.83 -26.47
C VAL A 705 3.15 -24.00 -25.19
N SER A 706 2.01 -23.44 -24.75
CA SER A 706 1.91 -22.59 -23.55
C SER A 706 2.07 -23.39 -22.25
N ASP A 707 1.16 -24.35 -22.01
CA ASP A 707 1.01 -25.09 -20.76
C ASP A 707 2.07 -26.19 -20.50
N GLY A 708 3.09 -26.29 -21.37
CA GLY A 708 4.02 -27.44 -21.40
C GLY A 708 3.37 -28.73 -21.93
N GLY A 709 2.22 -28.64 -22.61
CA GLY A 709 1.44 -29.76 -23.15
C GLY A 709 2.17 -30.61 -24.19
N VAL A 710 1.50 -31.68 -24.63
CA VAL A 710 2.04 -32.57 -25.67
C VAL A 710 1.87 -31.96 -27.06
N ILE A 711 2.68 -32.42 -28.02
CA ILE A 711 2.68 -31.91 -29.41
C ILE A 711 2.37 -33.06 -30.37
N THR A 712 1.47 -32.87 -31.32
CA THR A 712 1.10 -33.89 -32.31
C THR A 712 1.31 -33.40 -33.74
N LEU A 713 2.09 -34.13 -34.53
CA LEU A 713 2.43 -33.79 -35.92
C LEU A 713 1.84 -34.81 -36.90
N GLY A 714 1.38 -34.33 -38.05
CA GLY A 714 0.74 -35.13 -39.10
C GLY A 714 -0.74 -35.43 -38.87
N GLY A 715 -1.31 -35.11 -37.71
CA GLY A 715 -2.71 -35.35 -37.37
C GLY A 715 -3.16 -34.63 -36.10
N ALA A 716 -4.46 -34.72 -35.80
CA ALA A 716 -5.06 -34.08 -34.63
C ALA A 716 -4.60 -34.74 -33.31
N GLY A 717 -4.46 -33.92 -32.26
CA GLY A 717 -4.02 -34.33 -30.93
C GLY A 717 -4.77 -33.63 -29.80
N ALA A 718 -4.07 -33.42 -28.69
CA ALA A 718 -4.42 -32.49 -27.62
C ALA A 718 -3.17 -31.65 -27.32
N GLY A 719 -3.33 -30.38 -26.93
CA GLY A 719 -2.26 -29.40 -27.08
C GLY A 719 -1.90 -29.19 -28.56
N LEU A 720 -0.72 -28.63 -28.82
CA LEU A 720 -0.30 -28.15 -30.14
C LEU A 720 -0.33 -29.26 -31.20
N SER A 721 -1.24 -29.15 -32.16
CA SER A 721 -1.52 -30.15 -33.18
C SER A 721 -1.43 -29.57 -34.59
N LEU A 722 -0.60 -30.18 -35.45
CA LEU A 722 -0.30 -29.68 -36.79
C LEU A 722 -0.42 -30.80 -37.81
N SER A 723 -1.43 -30.75 -38.68
CA SER A 723 -1.51 -31.67 -39.81
C SER A 723 -0.42 -31.40 -40.85
N ALA A 724 -0.17 -32.38 -41.73
CA ALA A 724 0.73 -32.20 -42.86
C ALA A 724 0.28 -31.06 -43.82
N ALA A 725 -0.99 -30.64 -43.80
CA ALA A 725 -1.46 -29.49 -44.57
C ALA A 725 -1.06 -28.16 -43.90
N GLU A 726 -1.26 -28.06 -42.58
CA GLU A 726 -0.91 -26.87 -41.78
C GLU A 726 0.61 -26.64 -41.77
N MET A 727 1.42 -27.70 -41.65
CA MET A 727 2.88 -27.58 -41.79
C MET A 727 3.33 -27.12 -43.20
N ASN A 728 2.54 -27.38 -44.25
CA ASN A 728 2.81 -26.89 -45.60
C ASN A 728 2.33 -25.44 -45.83
N ASN A 729 1.52 -24.89 -44.92
CA ASN A 729 1.13 -23.48 -44.94
C ASN A 729 2.17 -22.56 -44.27
N ILE A 730 3.27 -23.10 -43.72
CA ILE A 730 4.35 -22.35 -43.09
C ILE A 730 5.53 -22.19 -44.06
N THR A 731 5.93 -20.96 -44.35
CA THR A 731 7.14 -20.60 -45.12
C THR A 731 8.18 -19.95 -44.23
N ALA A 732 9.33 -20.61 -44.04
CA ALA A 732 10.42 -20.17 -43.16
C ALA A 732 11.78 -20.76 -43.58
N SER A 733 12.90 -20.10 -43.27
CA SER A 733 14.24 -20.72 -43.42
C SER A 733 14.45 -21.93 -42.49
N LYS A 734 13.75 -21.92 -41.35
CA LYS A 734 13.70 -22.96 -40.32
C LYS A 734 12.32 -22.96 -39.67
N LEU A 735 11.79 -24.15 -39.38
CA LEU A 735 10.66 -24.32 -38.45
C LEU A 735 11.15 -24.98 -37.15
N THR A 736 10.98 -24.28 -36.02
CA THR A 736 11.10 -24.88 -34.68
C THR A 736 9.72 -25.29 -34.19
N ILE A 737 9.60 -26.48 -33.59
CA ILE A 737 8.38 -26.92 -32.91
C ILE A 737 8.73 -27.39 -31.50
N GLY A 738 8.06 -26.80 -30.50
CA GLY A 738 8.29 -27.02 -29.08
C GLY A 738 9.56 -26.35 -28.53
N ASP A 739 9.76 -26.50 -27.23
CA ASP A 739 10.93 -26.06 -26.48
C ASP A 739 11.27 -27.06 -25.34
N ASN A 740 12.16 -26.69 -24.41
CA ASN A 740 12.55 -27.58 -23.31
C ASN A 740 11.45 -27.79 -22.24
N THR A 741 10.36 -27.02 -22.27
CA THR A 741 9.21 -27.16 -21.36
C THR A 741 8.14 -28.09 -21.94
N ALA A 742 8.01 -28.13 -23.28
CA ALA A 742 7.03 -28.92 -23.99
C ALA A 742 7.05 -30.41 -23.64
N GLY A 743 5.86 -30.99 -23.52
CA GLY A 743 5.62 -32.42 -23.40
C GLY A 743 5.99 -33.20 -24.66
N ALA A 744 5.69 -34.50 -24.66
CA ALA A 744 6.15 -35.41 -25.71
C ALA A 744 5.63 -35.04 -27.11
N ILE A 745 6.50 -35.10 -28.11
CA ILE A 745 6.20 -34.88 -29.53
C ILE A 745 5.85 -36.24 -30.18
N THR A 746 4.67 -36.34 -30.79
CA THR A 746 4.21 -37.54 -31.48
C THR A 746 3.94 -37.27 -32.96
N ILE A 747 4.64 -38.00 -33.84
CA ILE A 747 4.42 -37.96 -35.29
C ILE A 747 3.41 -39.06 -35.64
N ALA A 748 2.15 -38.66 -35.75
CA ALA A 748 0.99 -39.55 -35.89
C ALA A 748 0.78 -40.05 -37.33
N ALA A 749 1.21 -39.28 -38.33
CA ALA A 749 1.21 -39.63 -39.75
C ALA A 749 2.39 -38.94 -40.47
N ASP A 750 2.71 -39.38 -41.68
CA ASP A 750 3.87 -38.89 -42.43
C ASP A 750 3.77 -37.38 -42.70
N ILE A 751 4.86 -36.64 -42.43
CA ILE A 751 4.96 -35.19 -42.66
C ILE A 751 6.05 -34.83 -43.69
N THR A 752 5.79 -33.79 -44.47
CA THR A 752 6.71 -33.23 -45.46
C THR A 752 6.50 -31.71 -45.53
N PRO A 753 7.14 -30.91 -44.66
CA PRO A 753 6.93 -29.45 -44.59
C PRO A 753 7.63 -28.70 -45.73
N GLY A 754 7.01 -28.68 -46.91
CA GLY A 754 7.62 -28.15 -48.15
C GLY A 754 7.87 -26.64 -48.20
N GLY A 755 7.54 -25.89 -47.16
CA GLY A 755 7.81 -24.45 -47.02
C GLY A 755 9.06 -24.13 -46.19
N THR A 756 9.80 -25.13 -45.71
CA THR A 756 11.12 -24.95 -45.10
C THR A 756 12.14 -25.97 -45.62
N THR A 757 13.36 -25.97 -45.07
CA THR A 757 14.42 -26.96 -45.37
C THR A 757 15.14 -27.46 -44.10
N LEU A 758 14.66 -27.02 -42.93
CA LEU A 758 15.19 -27.39 -41.63
C LEU A 758 14.05 -27.43 -40.61
N LEU A 759 13.77 -28.62 -40.11
CA LEU A 759 12.87 -28.85 -38.98
C LEU A 759 13.71 -29.06 -37.71
N ASN A 760 13.38 -28.33 -36.65
CA ASN A 760 13.96 -28.51 -35.32
C ASN A 760 12.85 -28.87 -34.32
N LEU A 761 12.94 -30.05 -33.71
CA LEU A 761 12.00 -30.53 -32.71
C LEU A 761 12.63 -30.45 -31.32
N VAL A 762 12.01 -29.74 -30.39
CA VAL A 762 12.53 -29.53 -29.03
C VAL A 762 11.45 -29.89 -28.00
N THR A 763 11.82 -30.70 -27.00
CA THR A 763 10.88 -31.19 -25.98
C THR A 763 11.60 -31.58 -24.68
N GLY A 764 10.97 -31.33 -23.53
CA GLY A 764 11.36 -31.94 -22.26
C GLY A 764 10.97 -33.43 -22.18
N GLY A 765 10.01 -33.85 -23.00
CA GLY A 765 9.52 -35.22 -23.14
C GLY A 765 10.22 -36.05 -24.23
N ALA A 766 9.51 -37.08 -24.71
CA ALA A 766 9.97 -38.01 -25.75
C ALA A 766 9.58 -37.53 -27.16
N ILE A 767 10.28 -38.02 -28.20
CA ILE A 767 9.90 -37.81 -29.61
C ILE A 767 9.58 -39.17 -30.24
N THR A 768 8.34 -39.41 -30.65
CA THR A 768 7.89 -40.73 -31.15
C THR A 768 7.24 -40.63 -32.53
N GLY A 769 7.83 -41.29 -33.51
CA GLY A 769 7.41 -41.37 -34.92
C GLY A 769 7.55 -42.79 -35.43
N THR A 770 6.77 -43.69 -34.81
CA THR A 770 6.59 -45.08 -35.25
C THR A 770 5.39 -45.21 -36.19
N ALA A 771 4.37 -44.34 -36.04
CA ALA A 771 3.17 -44.29 -36.87
C ALA A 771 3.34 -43.42 -38.13
N GLY A 772 4.02 -42.28 -38.02
CA GLY A 772 4.39 -41.41 -39.14
C GLY A 772 5.90 -41.14 -39.22
N GLY A 773 6.42 -40.94 -40.42
CA GLY A 773 7.80 -40.53 -40.70
C GLY A 773 7.96 -39.03 -40.98
N ILE A 774 9.20 -38.56 -41.02
CA ILE A 774 9.56 -37.16 -41.34
C ILE A 774 10.37 -37.13 -42.64
N ILE A 775 9.92 -36.36 -43.64
CA ILE A 775 10.66 -36.13 -44.88
C ILE A 775 11.12 -34.67 -44.91
N GLU A 776 12.42 -34.41 -44.73
CA GLU A 776 13.01 -33.07 -44.64
C GLU A 776 14.53 -33.11 -44.93
N THR A 777 15.07 -32.07 -45.56
CA THR A 777 16.50 -31.96 -45.91
C THR A 777 17.41 -31.98 -44.67
N SER A 778 16.99 -31.33 -43.58
CA SER A 778 17.76 -31.26 -42.33
C SER A 778 16.85 -31.37 -41.11
N LEU A 779 17.13 -32.33 -40.22
CA LEU A 779 16.39 -32.55 -38.98
C LEU A 779 17.31 -32.36 -37.76
N ALA A 780 16.95 -31.43 -36.89
CA ALA A 780 17.50 -31.32 -35.54
C ALA A 780 16.47 -31.82 -34.51
N MET A 781 16.94 -32.52 -33.48
CA MET A 781 16.11 -32.98 -32.37
C MET A 781 16.80 -32.75 -31.03
N THR A 782 16.10 -32.16 -30.08
CA THR A 782 16.51 -32.06 -28.67
C THR A 782 15.39 -32.62 -27.79
N ALA A 783 15.71 -33.63 -26.96
CA ALA A 783 14.72 -34.34 -26.16
C ALA A 783 15.22 -34.64 -24.74
N GLY A 784 14.40 -34.36 -23.73
CA GLY A 784 14.60 -34.86 -22.37
C GLY A 784 14.24 -36.34 -22.20
N GLY A 785 13.48 -36.94 -23.14
CA GLY A 785 13.04 -38.32 -23.16
C GLY A 785 13.65 -39.19 -24.28
N THR A 786 13.10 -40.39 -24.45
CA THR A 786 13.44 -41.31 -25.55
C THR A 786 13.07 -40.71 -26.91
N ILE A 787 13.87 -40.99 -27.93
CA ILE A 787 13.54 -40.71 -29.33
C ILE A 787 13.34 -42.05 -30.07
N ASP A 788 12.21 -42.21 -30.76
CA ASP A 788 11.91 -43.39 -31.58
C ASP A 788 11.23 -42.97 -32.90
N LEU A 789 12.06 -42.64 -33.89
CA LEU A 789 11.65 -42.35 -35.28
C LEU A 789 11.96 -43.57 -36.17
N THR A 790 11.30 -44.71 -35.94
CA THR A 790 11.57 -45.97 -36.65
C THR A 790 10.67 -46.26 -37.85
N ASN A 791 9.75 -45.35 -38.21
CA ASN A 791 8.92 -45.43 -39.42
C ASN A 791 9.77 -45.51 -40.71
N VAL A 792 9.32 -46.31 -41.69
CA VAL A 792 10.02 -46.58 -42.96
C VAL A 792 10.00 -45.46 -43.98
N ASN A 793 9.17 -44.44 -43.78
CA ASN A 793 9.01 -43.26 -44.66
C ASN A 793 9.79 -42.04 -44.15
N THR A 794 10.51 -42.12 -43.03
CA THR A 794 11.45 -41.08 -42.59
C THR A 794 12.63 -41.01 -43.56
N ASP A 795 12.93 -39.82 -44.09
CA ASP A 795 13.94 -39.58 -45.12
C ASP A 795 14.56 -38.20 -44.88
N VAL A 796 15.79 -38.16 -44.35
CA VAL A 796 16.50 -36.91 -44.04
C VAL A 796 17.97 -36.93 -44.48
N THR A 797 18.41 -35.87 -45.17
CA THR A 797 19.79 -35.78 -45.64
C THR A 797 20.77 -35.45 -44.50
N ASN A 798 20.40 -34.52 -43.61
CA ASN A 798 21.21 -34.16 -42.44
C ASN A 798 20.45 -34.45 -41.15
N LEU A 799 21.11 -35.07 -40.17
CA LEU A 799 20.57 -35.35 -38.85
C LEU A 799 21.50 -34.83 -37.74
N ALA A 800 20.92 -34.19 -36.73
CA ALA A 800 21.57 -33.94 -35.43
C ALA A 800 20.61 -34.19 -34.26
N VAL A 801 21.15 -34.70 -33.13
CA VAL A 801 20.36 -35.15 -31.97
C VAL A 801 21.04 -34.81 -30.65
N SER A 802 20.30 -34.24 -29.71
CA SER A 802 20.69 -34.04 -28.31
C SER A 802 19.65 -34.66 -27.36
N ALA A 803 19.92 -35.88 -26.89
CA ALA A 803 19.09 -36.63 -25.96
C ALA A 803 19.97 -37.38 -24.93
N ALA A 804 20.84 -36.63 -24.23
CA ALA A 804 21.89 -37.18 -23.38
C ALA A 804 21.37 -38.17 -22.32
N GLY A 805 21.98 -39.37 -22.26
CA GLY A 805 21.55 -40.46 -21.38
C GLY A 805 20.39 -41.32 -21.90
N GLN A 806 19.60 -40.81 -22.84
CA GLN A 806 18.36 -41.46 -23.32
C GLN A 806 18.60 -42.45 -24.46
N THR A 807 17.57 -43.23 -24.82
CA THR A 807 17.61 -44.10 -26.01
C THR A 807 17.13 -43.32 -27.23
N VAL A 808 17.87 -43.43 -28.33
CA VAL A 808 17.54 -42.86 -29.64
C VAL A 808 17.51 -43.98 -30.66
N SER A 809 16.34 -44.23 -31.25
CA SER A 809 16.14 -45.13 -32.38
C SER A 809 15.74 -44.30 -33.59
N PHE A 810 16.52 -44.36 -34.67
CA PHE A 810 16.28 -43.61 -35.90
C PHE A 810 16.34 -44.52 -37.12
N ARG A 811 15.35 -44.38 -38.00
CA ARG A 811 15.34 -44.98 -39.33
C ARG A 811 15.43 -43.90 -40.39
N ASP A 812 16.22 -44.18 -41.43
CA ASP A 812 16.26 -43.41 -42.65
C ASP A 812 15.96 -44.30 -43.88
N ALA A 813 15.20 -43.79 -44.84
CA ALA A 813 14.83 -44.49 -46.06
C ALA A 813 15.99 -44.60 -47.07
N ASN A 814 16.96 -43.67 -47.06
CA ASN A 814 18.15 -43.69 -47.91
C ASN A 814 19.45 -43.41 -47.11
N ALA A 815 20.29 -42.47 -47.53
CA ALA A 815 21.57 -42.16 -46.91
C ALA A 815 21.49 -40.87 -46.08
N VAL A 816 21.98 -40.93 -44.84
CA VAL A 816 21.87 -39.83 -43.86
C VAL A 816 23.26 -39.42 -43.36
N ASP A 817 23.51 -38.11 -43.32
CA ASP A 817 24.74 -37.54 -42.78
C ASP A 817 24.53 -36.99 -41.37
N ILE A 818 25.30 -37.50 -40.42
CA ILE A 818 25.35 -37.03 -39.04
C ILE A 818 26.24 -35.79 -38.99
N ASN A 819 25.63 -34.62 -38.89
CA ASN A 819 26.30 -33.31 -39.03
C ASN A 819 25.93 -32.38 -37.86
N THR A 820 26.34 -31.11 -37.93
CA THR A 820 25.76 -30.07 -37.07
C THR A 820 24.56 -29.47 -37.78
N VAL A 821 23.37 -29.56 -37.18
CA VAL A 821 22.12 -28.97 -37.67
C VAL A 821 21.60 -28.03 -36.58
N ASP A 822 21.32 -26.78 -36.93
CA ASP A 822 20.76 -25.78 -35.99
C ASP A 822 21.58 -25.60 -34.67
N GLY A 823 22.90 -25.77 -34.74
CA GLY A 823 23.78 -25.72 -33.57
C GLY A 823 23.82 -27.01 -32.73
N VAL A 824 22.85 -27.92 -32.89
CA VAL A 824 22.94 -29.29 -32.36
C VAL A 824 24.03 -30.03 -33.12
N ALA A 825 25.06 -30.53 -32.43
CA ALA A 825 26.27 -31.07 -33.04
C ALA A 825 26.34 -32.60 -32.98
N GLY A 826 26.12 -33.27 -34.12
CA GLY A 826 26.19 -34.72 -34.23
C GLY A 826 25.07 -35.43 -33.46
N VAL A 827 25.39 -36.49 -32.73
CA VAL A 827 24.42 -37.25 -31.91
C VAL A 827 24.96 -37.42 -30.51
N THR A 828 24.26 -36.88 -29.50
CA THR A 828 24.53 -37.14 -28.08
C THR A 828 23.37 -37.92 -27.49
N ALA A 829 23.63 -39.16 -27.03
CA ALA A 829 22.60 -40.04 -26.47
C ALA A 829 23.18 -40.98 -25.39
N GLY A 830 22.33 -41.71 -24.69
CA GLY A 830 22.75 -42.91 -23.95
C GLY A 830 23.01 -44.07 -24.92
N ALA A 831 21.96 -44.51 -25.62
CA ALA A 831 22.03 -45.55 -26.64
C ALA A 831 21.54 -45.00 -27.99
N PHE A 832 22.27 -45.25 -29.07
CA PHE A 832 21.85 -44.86 -30.43
C PHE A 832 21.75 -46.09 -31.35
N THR A 833 20.57 -46.28 -31.94
CA THR A 833 20.28 -47.28 -32.97
C THR A 833 19.92 -46.59 -34.27
N LEU A 834 20.77 -46.71 -35.29
CA LEU A 834 20.58 -46.12 -36.61
C LEU A 834 20.34 -47.21 -37.66
N THR A 835 19.24 -47.14 -38.41
CA THR A 835 18.99 -48.00 -39.56
C THR A 835 18.73 -47.17 -40.82
N ALA A 836 19.68 -47.10 -41.74
CA ALA A 836 19.55 -46.31 -42.97
C ALA A 836 19.53 -47.21 -44.22
N GLY A 837 18.68 -46.91 -45.20
CA GLY A 837 18.60 -47.64 -46.46
C GLY A 837 19.84 -47.54 -47.35
N GLY A 838 20.68 -46.52 -47.12
CA GLY A 838 21.91 -46.16 -47.83
C GLY A 838 23.13 -46.21 -46.91
N ALA A 839 24.01 -45.22 -47.02
CA ALA A 839 25.17 -45.06 -46.13
C ALA A 839 24.86 -44.09 -44.99
N ALA A 840 25.54 -44.25 -43.85
CA ALA A 840 25.59 -43.21 -42.81
C ALA A 840 26.97 -42.53 -42.85
N THR A 841 27.02 -41.23 -43.13
CA THR A 841 28.27 -40.45 -43.16
C THR A 841 28.15 -39.16 -42.33
N GLY A 842 28.87 -38.09 -42.68
CA GLY A 842 28.90 -36.83 -41.93
C GLY A 842 30.12 -36.64 -41.03
N ALA A 843 30.29 -35.41 -40.55
CA ALA A 843 31.44 -34.97 -39.74
C ALA A 843 31.07 -34.63 -38.28
N GLY A 844 29.81 -34.84 -37.89
CA GLY A 844 29.34 -34.71 -36.52
C GLY A 844 29.97 -35.75 -35.59
N THR A 845 29.99 -35.45 -34.29
CA THR A 845 30.48 -36.39 -33.28
C THR A 845 29.32 -37.20 -32.70
N VAL A 846 29.44 -38.53 -32.73
CA VAL A 846 28.52 -39.45 -32.05
C VAL A 846 29.05 -39.76 -30.64
N THR A 847 28.37 -39.27 -29.61
CA THR A 847 28.74 -39.40 -28.19
C THR A 847 27.70 -40.24 -27.47
N VAL A 848 28.00 -41.53 -27.24
CA VAL A 848 27.04 -42.52 -26.73
C VAL A 848 27.71 -43.57 -25.84
N THR A 849 26.96 -44.28 -25.00
CA THR A 849 27.45 -45.45 -24.26
C THR A 849 27.31 -46.74 -25.07
N SER A 850 26.32 -46.82 -25.96
CA SER A 850 26.15 -47.93 -26.91
C SER A 850 25.68 -47.44 -28.28
N LEU A 851 26.14 -48.13 -29.34
CA LEU A 851 25.91 -47.77 -30.73
C LEU A 851 25.58 -49.03 -31.55
N ALA A 852 24.43 -49.02 -32.23
CA ALA A 852 24.03 -50.04 -33.20
C ALA A 852 23.74 -49.38 -34.55
N VAL A 853 24.37 -49.85 -35.63
CA VAL A 853 24.24 -49.24 -36.96
C VAL A 853 23.97 -50.33 -38.00
N ALA A 854 22.88 -50.20 -38.74
CA ALA A 854 22.46 -51.09 -39.81
C ALA A 854 22.28 -50.29 -41.11
N THR A 855 23.32 -50.27 -41.94
CA THR A 855 23.42 -49.46 -43.17
C THR A 855 24.21 -50.21 -44.24
N GLN A 856 24.24 -49.71 -45.48
CA GLN A 856 25.09 -50.25 -46.54
C GLN A 856 26.59 -49.91 -46.35
N SER A 857 26.90 -48.80 -45.67
CA SER A 857 28.26 -48.38 -45.30
C SER A 857 28.19 -47.34 -44.17
N THR A 858 29.23 -47.25 -43.34
CA THR A 858 29.28 -46.32 -42.20
C THR A 858 30.62 -45.61 -42.12
N THR A 859 30.60 -44.27 -42.09
CA THR A 859 31.77 -43.41 -41.87
C THR A 859 31.40 -42.34 -40.85
N LEU A 860 31.52 -42.66 -39.55
CA LEU A 860 31.12 -41.78 -38.45
C LEU A 860 32.28 -41.55 -37.48
N THR A 861 32.40 -40.33 -36.99
CA THR A 861 33.33 -39.93 -35.91
C THR A 861 32.61 -39.91 -34.56
N GLY A 862 33.23 -40.41 -33.48
CA GLY A 862 32.54 -40.49 -32.20
C GLY A 862 33.35 -41.06 -31.03
N THR A 863 32.81 -40.88 -29.82
CA THR A 863 33.32 -41.46 -28.57
C THR A 863 32.26 -42.41 -28.01
N VAL A 864 32.58 -43.72 -27.97
CA VAL A 864 31.69 -44.76 -27.44
C VAL A 864 32.13 -45.18 -26.03
N GLY A 865 31.46 -44.64 -25.02
CA GLY A 865 31.77 -44.85 -23.60
C GLY A 865 31.20 -46.14 -23.02
N GLY A 866 31.71 -47.31 -23.43
CA GLY A 866 31.19 -48.58 -22.89
C GLY A 866 31.74 -49.91 -23.43
N LEU A 867 32.93 -49.95 -24.04
CA LEU A 867 33.42 -51.17 -24.72
C LEU A 867 34.04 -52.23 -23.78
N THR A 868 33.19 -53.01 -23.09
CA THR A 868 33.58 -54.29 -22.45
C THR A 868 32.84 -55.51 -23.02
N GLY A 869 33.01 -55.72 -24.33
CA GLY A 869 33.07 -57.07 -24.90
C GLY A 869 31.77 -57.75 -25.35
N GLN A 870 31.41 -57.56 -26.62
CA GLN A 870 31.31 -58.70 -27.52
C GLN A 870 31.63 -58.32 -28.96
N ALA A 871 32.08 -59.28 -29.77
CA ALA A 871 32.46 -59.09 -31.16
C ALA A 871 31.66 -60.03 -32.06
N ALA A 872 31.28 -59.56 -33.25
CA ALA A 872 30.75 -60.38 -34.32
C ALA A 872 31.22 -59.83 -35.67
N ALA A 873 32.21 -60.49 -36.29
CA ALA A 873 32.54 -60.28 -37.68
C ALA A 873 31.73 -61.26 -38.54
N ALA A 874 31.12 -60.79 -39.63
CA ALA A 874 30.34 -61.63 -40.55
C ALA A 874 30.66 -61.29 -42.00
N ALA A 875 31.78 -61.81 -42.50
CA ALA A 875 32.14 -61.72 -43.92
C ALA A 875 31.87 -63.05 -44.64
N ALA A 876 31.22 -62.93 -45.80
CA ALA A 876 31.19 -63.85 -46.95
C ALA A 876 30.23 -65.07 -46.98
N THR A 877 29.76 -65.30 -48.22
CA THR A 877 29.21 -66.52 -48.84
C THR A 877 27.72 -66.89 -48.67
N THR A 878 26.99 -66.79 -49.78
CA THR A 878 26.07 -67.84 -50.28
C THR A 878 26.39 -68.10 -51.77
N GLN A 879 26.01 -69.28 -52.29
CA GLN A 879 26.46 -69.78 -53.60
C GLN A 879 25.50 -69.47 -54.76
N ALA A 880 26.05 -69.37 -55.97
CA ALA A 880 25.36 -69.72 -57.21
C ALA A 880 25.90 -71.08 -57.74
N PRO A 881 25.06 -71.95 -58.36
CA PRO A 881 25.45 -73.31 -58.72
C PRO A 881 26.29 -73.41 -60.00
N LEU A 882 27.07 -74.50 -60.11
CA LEU A 882 27.99 -74.76 -61.23
C LEU A 882 27.35 -75.52 -62.40
N GLY A 883 27.76 -75.17 -63.62
CA GLY A 883 27.62 -75.97 -64.85
C GLY A 883 28.97 -75.99 -65.61
N PRO A 884 29.46 -77.14 -66.12
CA PRO A 884 30.87 -77.27 -66.52
C PRO A 884 31.16 -77.07 -68.02
N GLY A 885 32.31 -76.44 -68.31
CA GLY A 885 32.91 -76.34 -69.65
C GLY A 885 34.27 -75.63 -69.59
N PRO A 886 35.38 -76.15 -70.17
CA PRO A 886 36.72 -75.62 -69.89
C PRO A 886 37.38 -74.89 -71.07
N HIS A 887 38.41 -74.07 -70.80
CA HIS A 887 39.79 -74.18 -71.34
C HIS A 887 40.56 -72.84 -71.49
N LEU A 888 41.66 -72.74 -70.71
CA LEU A 888 42.94 -72.07 -71.05
C LEU A 888 42.95 -70.53 -71.28
N LEU A 889 44.10 -69.84 -71.36
CA LEU A 889 45.38 -69.82 -70.61
C LEU A 889 46.23 -68.66 -71.20
N ASN A 890 47.02 -67.95 -70.39
CA ASN A 890 47.90 -66.82 -70.78
C ASN A 890 47.19 -65.51 -71.24
N GLY A 891 47.75 -64.32 -71.05
CA GLY A 891 48.93 -63.99 -70.23
C GLY A 891 49.42 -62.54 -70.33
N PHE A 892 50.13 -62.11 -69.28
CA PHE A 892 51.37 -61.31 -69.28
C PHE A 892 51.52 -60.07 -70.22
N ALA A 893 51.58 -58.88 -69.63
CA ALA A 893 52.37 -57.73 -70.14
C ALA A 893 52.69 -56.71 -69.03
N ILE A 894 53.86 -56.05 -69.12
CA ILE A 894 54.29 -54.91 -68.28
C ILE A 894 54.55 -53.72 -69.24
N GLY A 895 54.14 -52.50 -68.88
CA GLY A 895 54.17 -51.33 -69.79
C GLY A 895 54.60 -50.02 -69.13
N VAL A 896 55.78 -49.54 -69.53
CA VAL A 896 56.56 -48.37 -69.08
C VAL A 896 55.96 -46.99 -69.45
N ALA A 897 56.40 -45.93 -68.77
CA ALA A 897 56.28 -44.50 -69.17
C ALA A 897 57.68 -43.95 -69.60
N PRO A 898 57.98 -42.62 -69.76
CA PRO A 898 57.19 -41.37 -69.79
C PRO A 898 57.30 -40.74 -71.23
N PRO A 899 57.83 -39.52 -71.56
CA PRO A 899 57.96 -38.19 -70.91
C PRO A 899 57.63 -36.93 -71.77
N SER A 900 57.72 -35.72 -71.16
CA SER A 900 58.00 -34.37 -71.77
C SER A 900 56.97 -33.74 -72.73
N SER A 901 56.83 -32.40 -72.89
CA SER A 901 57.29 -31.14 -72.24
C SER A 901 56.30 -30.01 -72.66
N SER A 902 56.26 -28.74 -72.21
CA SER A 902 57.25 -27.73 -71.76
C SER A 902 56.48 -26.54 -71.08
N SER A 903 56.69 -26.17 -69.82
CA SER A 903 57.73 -25.26 -69.26
C SER A 903 57.63 -23.75 -69.60
N SER A 904 57.24 -22.91 -68.63
CA SER A 904 57.72 -21.52 -68.47
C SER A 904 57.41 -20.92 -67.08
N THR A 905 58.46 -20.65 -66.29
CA THR A 905 58.51 -19.73 -65.13
C THR A 905 59.87 -18.99 -65.21
N PRO A 906 60.04 -17.76 -64.66
CA PRO A 906 60.10 -17.46 -63.22
C PRO A 906 59.18 -16.24 -62.87
N ALA A 907 59.29 -15.44 -61.79
CA ALA A 907 60.38 -15.25 -60.82
C ALA A 907 59.99 -14.72 -59.42
N THR A 908 61.00 -14.84 -58.56
CA THR A 908 61.29 -14.31 -57.20
C THR A 908 61.51 -12.78 -57.11
N ALA A 909 61.60 -12.11 -55.95
CA ALA A 909 61.17 -12.33 -54.54
C ALA A 909 61.67 -11.17 -53.62
N THR A 910 61.15 -11.06 -52.37
CA THR A 910 61.75 -10.37 -51.17
C THR A 910 62.00 -8.83 -51.24
N GLN A 911 62.13 -8.04 -50.15
CA GLN A 911 61.98 -8.19 -48.67
C GLN A 911 61.75 -6.81 -48.01
N ASN A 912 61.34 -6.81 -46.73
CA ASN A 912 61.54 -5.76 -45.68
C ASN A 912 60.84 -4.38 -45.85
N ASP A 913 60.57 -3.61 -44.77
CA ASP A 913 60.88 -3.79 -43.35
C ASP A 913 59.88 -3.10 -42.39
N ALA A 914 59.81 -3.58 -41.12
CA ALA A 914 59.47 -2.84 -39.88
C ALA A 914 58.09 -2.11 -39.75
N VAL A 915 57.48 -1.79 -38.59
CA VAL A 915 57.61 -1.97 -37.10
C VAL A 915 56.34 -1.29 -36.49
N THR A 916 55.63 -1.57 -35.38
CA THR A 916 55.42 -2.61 -34.31
C THR A 916 54.19 -2.11 -33.49
N VAL A 917 53.42 -2.82 -32.63
CA VAL A 917 53.26 -4.22 -32.15
C VAL A 917 51.90 -4.33 -31.43
N SER A 918 51.25 -5.49 -31.41
CA SER A 918 50.57 -6.02 -30.20
C SER A 918 50.40 -7.55 -30.30
N VAL A 919 50.67 -8.27 -29.21
CA VAL A 919 50.78 -9.75 -29.04
C VAL A 919 50.65 -10.03 -27.51
N ALA A 920 50.34 -11.21 -26.95
CA ALA A 920 50.22 -12.61 -27.39
C ALA A 920 49.10 -13.31 -26.54
N ALA A 921 48.51 -14.49 -26.83
CA ALA A 921 49.07 -15.87 -26.88
C ALA A 921 49.74 -16.33 -25.54
N GLU A 922 49.80 -17.61 -25.14
CA GLU A 922 49.09 -18.86 -25.49
C GLU A 922 49.44 -19.98 -24.45
N ASN A 923 48.70 -21.09 -24.45
CA ASN A 923 49.08 -22.49 -24.12
C ASN A 923 50.14 -22.91 -23.04
N SER A 924 49.71 -23.89 -22.22
CA SER A 924 50.42 -25.14 -21.84
C SER A 924 51.23 -25.28 -20.52
N LEU A 925 51.35 -26.56 -20.12
CA LEU A 925 51.93 -27.21 -18.93
C LEU A 925 53.48 -27.04 -18.84
N GLU A 926 54.20 -27.38 -17.75
CA GLU A 926 54.02 -28.45 -16.75
C GLU A 926 54.85 -28.22 -15.44
N ALA A 927 54.52 -28.98 -14.38
CA ALA A 927 55.37 -29.43 -13.24
C ALA A 927 56.15 -28.45 -12.31
N GLY A 928 56.03 -28.69 -10.99
CA GLY A 928 57.25 -28.94 -10.17
C GLY A 928 57.63 -28.02 -8.99
N THR A 929 56.89 -28.09 -7.87
CA THR A 929 57.41 -28.21 -6.47
C THR A 929 58.44 -27.18 -5.90
N LEU A 930 58.15 -26.56 -4.72
CA LEU A 930 58.84 -26.85 -3.43
C LEU A 930 58.45 -25.93 -2.22
N ILE A 931 57.86 -26.54 -1.17
CA ILE A 931 57.84 -26.17 0.28
C ILE A 931 57.25 -24.83 0.76
N GLY A 932 56.39 -24.91 1.79
CA GLY A 932 55.95 -23.78 2.63
C GLY A 932 54.49 -23.88 3.16
N SER A 933 54.01 -25.03 3.66
CA SER A 933 53.93 -25.35 5.12
C SER A 933 53.22 -24.25 5.96
N VAL A 934 52.15 -24.49 6.73
CA VAL A 934 51.82 -25.62 7.64
C VAL A 934 50.30 -25.68 7.96
N SER A 935 49.68 -26.88 7.98
CA SER A 935 48.46 -27.34 8.74
C SER A 935 47.13 -26.53 8.67
N SER A 936 45.91 -27.09 8.79
CA SER A 936 45.39 -28.47 8.63
C SER A 936 43.85 -28.46 8.55
N THR A 937 43.29 -29.43 7.84
CA THR A 937 41.86 -29.83 7.79
C THR A 937 41.54 -30.89 8.88
N PRO A 938 40.35 -31.54 8.95
CA PRO A 938 38.94 -31.08 8.85
C PRO A 938 38.07 -31.65 10.02
N ASP A 939 36.74 -31.71 9.81
CA ASP A 939 35.83 -32.82 10.23
C ASP A 939 35.27 -32.88 11.68
N GLY A 940 34.05 -33.44 11.79
CA GLY A 940 33.64 -34.30 12.91
C GLY A 940 32.47 -33.86 13.80
N SER A 941 31.49 -34.77 13.97
CA SER A 941 30.47 -34.86 15.06
C SER A 941 29.46 -33.70 15.21
N ASP A 942 28.15 -33.89 15.43
CA ASP A 942 27.31 -35.01 15.91
C ASP A 942 27.57 -35.50 17.35
N SER A 943 26.72 -35.05 18.29
CA SER A 943 26.44 -35.76 19.55
C SER A 943 25.10 -35.30 20.15
N ASP A 944 24.06 -36.11 19.95
CA ASP A 944 22.84 -36.09 20.79
C ASP A 944 23.13 -36.68 22.18
N SER A 945 22.54 -36.14 23.24
CA SER A 945 22.53 -36.76 24.58
C SER A 945 21.46 -36.18 25.52
N ASP A 946 20.31 -36.85 25.57
CA ASP A 946 19.33 -36.77 26.66
C ASP A 946 19.92 -37.12 28.05
N SER A 947 19.56 -36.35 29.08
CA SER A 947 19.15 -36.93 30.38
C SER A 947 18.45 -35.90 31.29
N THR A 948 17.17 -36.15 31.59
CA THR A 948 16.35 -35.47 32.64
C THR A 948 16.83 -35.79 34.09
N PRO A 949 16.37 -35.16 35.20
CA PRO A 949 14.99 -35.37 35.74
C PRO A 949 14.33 -34.27 36.64
N GLN A 950 12.98 -34.38 36.79
CA GLN A 950 12.12 -34.16 37.98
C GLN A 950 12.23 -32.86 38.84
N GLU A 951 11.21 -31.99 38.85
CA GLU A 951 10.00 -31.96 39.74
C GLU A 951 10.15 -31.14 41.04
N ALA A 952 9.26 -30.15 41.27
CA ALA A 952 8.24 -30.17 42.35
C ALA A 952 7.51 -28.81 42.53
N VAL A 953 6.32 -28.85 43.16
CA VAL A 953 5.52 -27.73 43.73
C VAL A 953 4.79 -26.79 42.72
N VAL A 954 3.54 -26.33 42.95
CA VAL A 954 2.23 -27.03 43.16
C VAL A 954 1.09 -25.98 43.25
N GLN A 955 0.11 -26.11 42.33
CA GLN A 955 -1.33 -25.74 42.37
C GLN A 955 -1.89 -24.33 42.71
N ASP A 956 -3.09 -24.12 42.14
CA ASP A 956 -4.23 -23.26 42.49
C ASP A 956 -4.11 -21.73 42.47
N LEU A 957 -5.18 -20.96 42.18
CA LEU A 957 -6.29 -21.10 41.20
C LEU A 957 -7.08 -19.76 41.19
N LEU A 958 -7.92 -19.52 40.17
CA LEU A 958 -8.85 -18.38 40.02
C LEU A 958 -8.13 -17.02 39.74
N ASN A 959 -8.67 -16.08 38.97
CA ASN A 959 -10.03 -15.96 38.42
C ASN A 959 -10.03 -15.34 37.00
N GLU A 960 -11.00 -15.76 36.19
CA GLU A 960 -11.54 -15.12 34.98
C GLU A 960 -12.12 -13.71 35.28
N PRO A 961 -12.34 -12.76 34.32
CA PRO A 961 -13.21 -13.06 33.15
C PRO A 961 -13.15 -12.25 31.82
N PHE A 962 -13.86 -12.86 30.86
CA PHE A 962 -14.64 -12.35 29.70
C PHE A 962 -14.10 -12.58 28.27
N GLU A 963 -15.07 -12.86 27.38
CA GLU A 963 -14.90 -13.69 26.17
C GLU A 963 -14.73 -12.88 24.86
N PRO A 964 -14.17 -13.50 23.80
CA PRO A 964 -13.94 -12.87 22.51
C PRO A 964 -15.11 -13.07 21.52
N ASP A 965 -15.30 -12.11 20.62
CA ASP A 965 -16.19 -12.28 19.45
C ASP A 965 -15.40 -12.71 18.20
N ILE A 966 -16.01 -13.48 17.31
CA ILE A 966 -15.31 -14.27 16.27
C ILE A 966 -15.71 -13.82 14.86
N TYR A 967 -14.73 -13.50 14.01
CA TYR A 967 -14.97 -13.29 12.58
C TYR A 967 -13.94 -13.91 11.63
N LYS A 968 -14.49 -14.51 10.56
CA LYS A 968 -13.88 -14.86 9.26
C LYS A 968 -12.74 -15.89 9.23
N ASN A 969 -13.09 -17.09 8.78
CA ASN A 969 -12.33 -17.81 7.75
C ASN A 969 -13.31 -18.65 6.88
N PRO A 970 -12.95 -19.12 5.67
CA PRO A 970 -13.34 -18.37 4.47
C PRO A 970 -14.42 -19.04 3.62
N PHE A 971 -15.03 -18.25 2.72
CA PHE A 971 -16.02 -18.73 1.75
C PHE A 971 -15.42 -19.75 0.77
N ARG A 972 -16.20 -20.80 0.45
CA ARG A 972 -15.90 -21.74 -0.64
C ARG A 972 -17.16 -21.98 -1.47
N ILE A 973 -17.15 -21.55 -2.73
CA ILE A 973 -18.31 -21.56 -3.61
C ILE A 973 -18.59 -22.98 -4.13
N VAL A 974 -19.83 -23.45 -3.95
CA VAL A 974 -20.43 -24.57 -4.70
C VAL A 974 -21.88 -24.18 -5.05
N ARG A 975 -22.33 -24.48 -6.28
CA ARG A 975 -23.66 -24.12 -6.82
C ARG A 975 -24.72 -25.22 -6.52
N TYR A 976 -25.92 -25.04 -7.10
CA TYR A 976 -27.16 -25.85 -6.99
C TYR A 976 -28.01 -25.55 -5.74
N SER A 977 -29.35 -25.46 -5.82
CA SER A 977 -30.28 -25.31 -6.96
C SER A 977 -31.69 -24.90 -6.45
N GLU A 978 -32.56 -24.35 -7.31
CA GLU A 978 -33.98 -24.09 -6.99
C GLU A 978 -34.73 -25.40 -6.69
N ASP A 979 -35.00 -25.70 -5.41
CA ASP A 979 -36.15 -26.53 -4.99
C ASP A 979 -36.40 -26.47 -3.45
N LEU A 980 -37.00 -25.38 -2.93
CA LEU A 980 -37.51 -25.36 -1.54
C LEU A 980 -38.77 -24.49 -1.30
N LYS A 981 -39.57 -24.21 -2.33
CA LYS A 981 -40.81 -23.42 -2.23
C LYS A 981 -42.07 -24.24 -1.89
N GLN A 982 -41.93 -25.48 -1.39
CA GLN A 982 -43.05 -26.39 -1.07
C GLN A 982 -42.88 -27.18 0.24
N VAL A 983 -42.57 -26.49 1.34
CA VAL A 983 -42.83 -26.97 2.72
C VAL A 983 -43.50 -25.82 3.48
N LEU A 984 -44.38 -26.13 4.45
CA LEU A 984 -45.19 -25.18 5.24
C LEU A 984 -46.30 -24.44 4.46
N GLY A 985 -47.23 -25.20 3.86
CA GLY A 985 -48.48 -24.63 3.36
C GLY A 985 -49.44 -24.23 4.49
N LEU A 986 -49.58 -22.92 4.75
CA LEU A 986 -50.61 -22.34 5.62
C LEU A 986 -51.42 -21.28 4.85
N SER A 987 -52.74 -21.30 5.02
CA SER A 987 -53.69 -20.44 4.31
C SER A 987 -53.92 -19.11 5.01
N ALA A 988 -54.03 -18.02 4.25
CA ALA A 988 -54.31 -16.70 4.78
C ALA A 988 -55.74 -16.54 5.32
N THR A 989 -55.87 -16.02 6.55
CA THR A 989 -56.95 -15.08 6.97
C THR A 989 -56.57 -14.33 8.26
N GLY A 990 -56.39 -13.01 8.17
CA GLY A 990 -57.01 -12.08 9.15
C GLY A 990 -56.17 -11.43 10.26
N VAL A 991 -56.16 -10.09 10.21
CA VAL A 991 -56.39 -9.14 11.33
C VAL A 991 -55.18 -8.75 12.23
N ASP A 992 -54.87 -7.44 12.17
CA ASP A 992 -54.24 -6.50 13.14
C ASP A 992 -52.81 -6.79 13.70
N ASP A 993 -51.92 -5.80 13.95
CA ASP A 993 -52.08 -4.34 13.83
C ASP A 993 -50.76 -3.56 13.55
N ILE A 994 -50.92 -2.33 13.04
CA ILE A 994 -50.06 -1.12 13.02
C ILE A 994 -48.51 -1.24 13.19
N TRP A 995 -47.78 -0.70 12.20
CA TRP A 995 -46.92 0.48 12.42
C TRP A 995 -47.17 1.49 11.27
N SER A 996 -47.28 2.77 11.60
CA SER A 996 -47.60 3.88 10.68
C SER A 996 -46.38 4.66 10.21
N ASP A 997 -46.28 4.92 8.90
CA ASP A 997 -45.70 6.18 8.40
C ASP A 997 -46.69 7.33 8.63
N GLY A 998 -46.17 8.56 8.71
CA GLY A 998 -46.95 9.75 9.02
C GLY A 998 -47.40 10.54 7.80
N ASP A 999 -48.59 11.16 7.90
CA ASP A 999 -48.86 12.44 7.24
C ASP A 999 -49.95 13.21 8.01
N ALA A 1000 -49.95 14.55 7.94
CA ALA A 1000 -50.63 15.40 8.93
C ALA A 1000 -51.84 16.18 8.37
N LEU A 1001 -53.08 15.77 8.72
CA LEU A 1001 -54.30 16.56 8.45
C LEU A 1001 -55.35 16.54 9.58
N SER A 1002 -55.65 17.76 10.08
CA SER A 1002 -56.97 18.25 10.52
C SER A 1002 -57.70 17.63 11.75
N PRO A 1003 -57.70 18.32 12.91
CA PRO A 1003 -58.76 18.21 13.93
C PRO A 1003 -60.07 18.93 13.49
N PRO A 1004 -61.21 18.79 14.23
CA PRO A 1004 -62.53 18.68 13.59
C PRO A 1004 -63.37 19.97 13.45
N GLU A 1005 -64.36 19.92 12.54
CA GLU A 1005 -65.55 20.81 12.55
C GLU A 1005 -66.33 20.65 13.88
N LEU A 1006 -67.02 21.64 14.48
CA LEU A 1006 -68.12 22.52 14.02
C LEU A 1006 -68.38 23.58 15.15
N PRO A 1007 -69.26 24.61 14.98
CA PRO A 1007 -69.48 25.47 13.83
C PRO A 1007 -69.69 26.99 14.17
N ALA A 1008 -69.75 27.82 13.13
CA ALA A 1008 -70.52 29.08 13.00
C ALA A 1008 -70.06 30.41 13.67
N ASN A 1009 -70.35 31.51 12.96
CA ASN A 1009 -70.57 32.90 13.43
C ASN A 1009 -69.39 33.82 13.84
N GLY A 1010 -68.51 34.14 12.89
CA GLY A 1010 -68.56 35.46 12.22
C GLY A 1010 -67.85 36.72 12.78
N LEU A 1011 -67.83 37.74 11.89
CA LEU A 1011 -67.54 39.19 12.10
C LEU A 1011 -66.09 39.68 12.37
N ARG A 1012 -65.51 40.24 11.28
CA ARG A 1012 -64.74 41.51 11.15
C ARG A 1012 -63.20 41.45 11.08
N ARG A 1013 -62.69 42.08 10.01
CA ARG A 1013 -61.55 43.05 9.91
C ARG A 1013 -60.17 42.56 10.41
N PHE A 1014 -59.09 42.79 9.69
CA PHE A 1014 -58.72 44.09 9.11
C PHE A 1014 -58.22 44.04 7.66
N ASP A 1015 -58.02 45.25 7.12
CA ASP A 1015 -57.55 45.58 5.78
C ASP A 1015 -56.01 45.78 5.79
N GLU A 1016 -55.34 45.48 4.68
CA GLU A 1016 -54.17 46.14 4.05
C GLU A 1016 -53.82 45.27 2.81
N ASP A 1017 -53.89 45.75 1.57
CA ASP A 1017 -53.05 46.74 0.86
C ASP A 1017 -51.59 46.24 0.72
N ASP A 1018 -50.95 46.18 -0.46
CA ASP A 1018 -51.31 46.59 -1.83
C ASP A 1018 -50.43 45.80 -2.86
N LEU A 1019 -50.51 46.13 -4.16
CA LEU A 1019 -49.56 45.84 -5.24
C LEU A 1019 -49.49 44.41 -5.81
N SER A 1020 -50.46 44.13 -6.69
CA SER A 1020 -50.23 43.30 -7.88
C SER A 1020 -49.19 43.93 -8.82
N LEU A 1021 -48.42 43.14 -9.60
CA LEU A 1021 -48.26 43.33 -11.06
C LEU A 1021 -47.39 42.24 -11.77
N THR A 1022 -48.05 41.17 -12.23
CA THR A 1022 -47.87 40.49 -13.55
C THR A 1022 -46.51 39.86 -14.00
N PRO A 1023 -46.51 38.91 -14.97
CA PRO A 1023 -45.43 37.91 -15.08
C PRO A 1023 -44.75 37.77 -16.48
N VAL A 1024 -43.64 37.00 -16.52
CA VAL A 1024 -43.22 36.08 -17.61
C VAL A 1024 -42.80 36.72 -18.98
N PRO A 1025 -41.83 36.15 -19.73
CA PRO A 1025 -41.17 34.84 -19.57
C PRO A 1025 -39.96 34.83 -18.65
#